data_AF-A0A4S8I2Y4-F1
#
_entry.id   AF-A0A4S8I2Y4-F1
#
_cell.length_a   1.000
_cell.length_b   1.000
_cell.length_c   1.000
_cell.angle_alpha   90.00
_cell.angle_beta   90.00
_cell.angle_gamma   90.00
#
_symmetry.space_group_name_H-M   'P 1'
#
loop_
_entity.id
_entity.type
_entity.pdbx_description
1 polymer ?
#
loop_
_entity_poly.entity_id
_entity_poly.type
_entity_poly.pdbx_seq_one_letter_code
_entity_poly.pdbx_strand_id
1 'polypeptide(L)'
;MIIRSPEPEVKIVVDRDPIKTSFEEWARPGHFSRTIAKGPDTTTWIWNLHADAHDFDSHTSDLEEISRKVFSAHFGQLSIIFLWLSGMYFHGARFSNYEAWLSDPTHIAPSAQVVWPIVGQEILNGDVGGGFRGIQITSGFFQIWRASGITSELQLYCTAIGALVFASLMLFAGWFHYHKAAPKLAWFQDVESMLNHHLAGLLGLGSLSWAGHQIHVSLPINQFLDAGVDPKEIPLPHEFILNRDLLAQLYPSFAEGATPFFTLNWSKYAEFLTFRGGLDPITGGLWLTDIAHHHLAIAILFLIAGHMYRTNWGIGHGIKDILEAHKGPFTGQGHKGLYEILTTSWHAQLSLNLAMLGSLTIIVAHHMYSMPPYPYLAIDYGRPQDMFSDTAIQLQPIFAQWIQDPLHVRPIAHAIWDPHFGQLSIIFLWLSGMYFHGARFSNYEAWLSDPTHIAPSAQVVWPIVGQEILNGDVGGGFRGIQITSGFFQIWRASGITSELQLYCTAIGALVFASLMLFAGWFHYHKAAPKLAWFQDVESMLNHHLAGLLGLGSLSWAGHQIHVSLPINQFLDAGVDPKEIPLPHEFILNRDLLAQLYPSFAEGATPFFTLNWSKYAEFLTFRGGLDPITGGLWLTDIAHHHLAIAILFLIAGHMYRTNWGIGHGIKDILEAHKGPFTGQGHKGLYEILTTSWHAQLSLNLAMLGSLTIIVAHHMYSMPPYPYLAIDYGTQLSLFTHHMWIGGFLIVGAAAHAAIFMVRDYDPTTRYNDLLDRVLRHRDAIISHLNWACIFLGFHSFGLYIHNDTMSALGRPQDMFSDTAIQLQPIFAQWVQNTHALAPGITAPGATASTSLTWGGGELVAVGGKVALLPIPLGTADFLVHHIHAFTIHVTVLILLKGVLFARSSRLIPDKANLGFRFPCDGPGRGGTCQVSAWDHVFLGLFWMYNAISVVIFHFSWKMQSDVWGTISDQGVVTHITGGNFAQSSITINGWLRDFLWAQASQFNVSIQWPWLLARTH
;
A
#
# COMPACT_ATOMS: atom_id res chain seq x y z
N MET A 1 25.27 42.74 8.66
CA MET A 1 25.04 43.06 7.24
C MET A 1 26.41 43.25 6.60
N ILE A 2 26.96 42.21 5.95
CA ILE A 2 28.24 42.29 5.23
C ILE A 2 27.89 42.45 3.76
N ILE A 3 28.12 43.64 3.20
CA ILE A 3 27.95 43.91 1.77
C ILE A 3 29.18 43.31 1.08
N ARG A 4 29.01 42.16 0.42
CA ARG A 4 29.98 41.62 -0.54
C ARG A 4 29.75 42.24 -1.91
N SER A 5 30.82 42.31 -2.70
CA SER A 5 30.88 42.83 -4.07
C SER A 5 29.80 42.25 -5.01
N PRO A 6 29.34 43.01 -6.03
CA PRO A 6 28.25 42.60 -6.90
C PRO A 6 28.66 41.39 -7.76
N GLU A 7 27.97 40.27 -7.56
CA GLU A 7 27.95 39.13 -8.47
C GLU A 7 27.05 39.45 -9.69
N PRO A 8 27.26 38.79 -10.85
CA PRO A 8 26.65 39.19 -12.12
C PRO A 8 25.11 39.18 -12.07
N GLU A 9 24.49 40.26 -12.57
CA GLU A 9 23.02 40.37 -12.74
C GLU A 9 22.47 39.18 -13.55
N VAL A 10 21.33 38.64 -13.11
CA VAL A 10 20.51 37.69 -13.88
C VAL A 10 20.10 38.35 -15.19
N LYS A 11 20.58 37.80 -16.32
CA LYS A 11 20.30 38.29 -17.67
C LYS A 11 19.61 37.21 -18.49
N ILE A 12 18.51 37.57 -19.15
CA ILE A 12 17.90 36.73 -20.17
C ILE A 12 18.81 36.76 -21.40
N VAL A 13 19.44 35.63 -21.73
CA VAL A 13 20.30 35.50 -22.90
C VAL A 13 19.67 34.48 -23.84
N VAL A 14 19.36 34.93 -25.07
CA VAL A 14 18.77 34.11 -26.13
C VAL A 14 19.56 34.23 -27.42
N ASP A 15 19.64 33.16 -28.20
CA ASP A 15 20.10 33.20 -29.59
C ASP A 15 18.92 33.48 -30.53
N ARG A 16 19.16 34.35 -31.51
CA ARG A 16 18.16 34.74 -32.52
C ARG A 16 18.27 33.85 -33.75
N ASP A 17 17.14 33.29 -34.16
CA ASP A 17 17.01 32.39 -35.33
C ASP A 17 18.01 31.20 -35.35
N PRO A 18 18.18 30.44 -34.25
CA PRO A 18 19.19 29.38 -34.18
C PRO A 18 18.90 28.18 -35.09
N ILE A 19 17.62 27.88 -35.34
CA ILE A 19 17.19 26.75 -36.18
C ILE A 19 16.12 27.24 -37.15
N LYS A 20 16.39 27.16 -38.45
CA LYS A 20 15.43 27.54 -39.50
C LYS A 20 14.21 26.64 -39.48
N THR A 21 13.01 27.22 -39.47
CA THR A 21 11.75 26.46 -39.63
C THR A 21 11.63 25.96 -41.07
N SER A 22 11.62 24.63 -41.25
CA SER A 22 11.52 23.94 -42.54
C SER A 22 10.85 22.57 -42.35
N PHE A 23 10.14 22.08 -43.36
CA PHE A 23 9.62 20.70 -43.39
C PHE A 23 10.63 19.67 -43.94
N GLU A 24 11.84 20.10 -44.31
CA GLU A 24 12.87 19.22 -44.87
C GLU A 24 13.24 18.06 -43.93
N GLU A 25 13.38 18.33 -42.63
CA GLU A 25 13.72 17.30 -41.64
C GLU A 25 12.59 16.28 -41.44
N TRP A 26 11.32 16.66 -41.66
CA TRP A 26 10.19 15.73 -41.55
C TRP A 26 10.18 14.72 -42.71
N ALA A 27 10.74 15.08 -43.86
CA ALA A 27 10.94 14.17 -44.99
C ALA A 27 12.04 13.12 -44.73
N ARG A 28 12.79 13.25 -43.62
CA ARG A 28 13.84 12.32 -43.18
C ARG A 28 13.58 11.87 -41.73
N PRO A 29 12.60 10.97 -41.49
CA PRO A 29 12.31 10.52 -40.14
C PRO A 29 13.55 9.89 -39.50
N GLY A 30 13.81 10.23 -38.24
CA GLY A 30 15.01 9.80 -37.53
C GLY A 30 16.26 10.64 -37.80
N HIS A 31 16.13 11.82 -38.43
CA HIS A 31 17.22 12.77 -38.66
C HIS A 31 18.05 13.09 -37.39
N PHE A 32 17.43 12.99 -36.22
CA PHE A 32 18.04 13.18 -34.91
C PHE A 32 19.01 12.05 -34.49
N SER A 33 18.96 10.89 -35.14
CA SER A 33 19.85 9.75 -34.88
C SER A 33 20.60 9.37 -36.15
N ARG A 34 21.93 9.38 -36.10
CA ARG A 34 22.78 9.00 -37.25
C ARG A 34 22.52 7.58 -37.75
N THR A 35 22.02 6.70 -36.87
CA THR A 35 21.70 5.31 -37.20
C THR A 35 20.36 5.20 -37.90
N ILE A 36 19.34 5.92 -37.41
CA ILE A 36 17.97 5.88 -37.94
C ILE A 36 17.85 6.73 -39.21
N ALA A 37 18.56 7.86 -39.30
CA ALA A 37 18.54 8.76 -40.46
C ALA A 37 18.94 8.10 -41.80
N LYS A 38 19.58 6.92 -41.78
CA LYS A 38 19.96 6.16 -42.98
C LYS A 38 18.77 5.55 -43.72
N GLY A 39 17.62 5.42 -43.07
CA GLY A 39 16.38 4.91 -43.66
C GLY A 39 15.98 3.51 -43.17
N PRO A 40 14.73 3.09 -43.46
CA PRO A 40 14.14 1.86 -42.93
C PRO A 40 14.61 0.62 -43.70
N ASP A 41 15.71 0.01 -43.25
CA ASP A 41 16.15 -1.29 -43.78
C ASP A 41 15.40 -2.48 -43.14
N THR A 42 14.73 -2.26 -42.00
CA THR A 42 13.94 -3.27 -41.27
C THR A 42 12.72 -2.64 -40.61
N THR A 43 11.69 -3.43 -40.26
CA THR A 43 10.54 -2.93 -39.47
C THR A 43 10.91 -2.51 -38.05
N THR A 44 12.05 -2.98 -37.52
CA THR A 44 12.58 -2.53 -36.21
C THR A 44 12.95 -1.06 -36.23
N TRP A 45 13.39 -0.54 -37.39
CA TRP A 45 13.63 0.88 -37.59
C TRP A 45 12.41 1.74 -37.19
N ILE A 46 11.19 1.27 -37.49
CA ILE A 46 9.96 1.98 -37.14
C ILE A 46 9.83 2.06 -35.62
N TRP A 47 10.08 0.97 -34.89
CA TRP A 47 9.98 0.96 -33.43
C TRP A 47 11.05 1.83 -32.78
N ASN A 48 12.29 1.76 -33.26
CA ASN A 48 13.38 2.61 -32.77
C ASN A 48 13.11 4.09 -33.06
N LEU A 49 12.54 4.42 -34.23
CA LEU A 49 12.12 5.78 -34.54
C LEU A 49 11.14 6.33 -33.50
N HIS A 50 10.17 5.52 -33.04
CA HIS A 50 9.20 5.95 -32.03
C HIS A 50 9.79 5.99 -30.62
N ALA A 51 10.62 5.01 -30.26
CA ALA A 51 11.24 4.92 -28.93
C ALA A 51 12.24 6.05 -28.68
N ASP A 52 13.03 6.39 -29.69
CA ASP A 52 14.16 7.31 -29.55
C ASP A 52 13.75 8.77 -29.83
N ALA A 53 12.52 9.04 -30.27
CA ALA A 53 12.09 10.39 -30.69
C ALA A 53 12.18 11.46 -29.58
N HIS A 54 11.95 11.08 -28.33
CA HIS A 54 12.02 11.98 -27.16
C HIS A 54 13.28 11.75 -26.31
N ASP A 55 14.18 10.89 -26.76
CA ASP A 55 15.44 10.57 -26.10
C ASP A 55 16.51 11.63 -26.43
N PHE A 56 16.27 12.88 -26.01
CA PHE A 56 17.01 14.04 -26.51
C PHE A 56 18.51 14.00 -26.23
N ASP A 57 18.96 13.32 -25.18
CA ASP A 57 20.37 13.15 -24.82
C ASP A 57 21.09 12.08 -25.67
N SER A 58 20.36 11.12 -26.27
CA SER A 58 20.95 10.23 -27.28
C SER A 58 21.10 10.88 -28.65
N HIS A 59 20.39 11.99 -28.90
CA HIS A 59 20.51 12.77 -30.14
C HIS A 59 21.81 13.58 -30.19
N THR A 60 22.20 14.18 -29.05
CA THR A 60 23.32 15.12 -28.94
C THR A 60 23.86 15.15 -27.52
N SER A 61 25.15 15.50 -27.37
CA SER A 61 25.77 15.72 -26.05
C SER A 61 25.76 17.20 -25.63
N ASP A 62 25.22 18.10 -26.45
CA ASP A 62 25.09 19.51 -26.14
C ASP A 62 23.92 19.75 -25.17
N LEU A 63 24.27 20.00 -23.90
CA LEU A 63 23.31 20.24 -22.83
C LEU A 63 22.42 21.47 -23.09
N GLU A 64 22.92 22.47 -23.82
CA GLU A 64 22.14 23.65 -24.19
C GLU A 64 21.05 23.29 -25.20
N GLU A 65 21.39 22.51 -26.24
CA GLU A 65 20.42 22.02 -27.23
C GLU A 65 19.37 21.12 -26.58
N ILE A 66 19.78 20.20 -25.70
CA ILE A 66 18.86 19.35 -24.93
C ILE A 66 17.90 20.21 -24.10
N SER A 67 18.41 21.21 -23.38
CA SER A 67 17.59 22.11 -22.54
C SER A 67 16.56 22.88 -23.38
N ARG A 68 16.94 23.32 -24.59
CA ARG A 68 16.03 23.98 -25.55
C ARG A 68 14.95 23.02 -26.04
N LYS A 69 15.29 21.77 -26.38
CA LYS A 69 14.32 20.74 -26.80
C LYS A 69 13.32 20.43 -25.69
N VAL A 70 13.79 20.23 -24.46
CA VAL A 70 12.95 19.99 -23.28
C VAL A 70 12.01 21.17 -23.03
N PHE A 71 12.54 22.40 -23.02
CA PHE A 71 11.75 23.60 -22.79
C PHE A 71 10.67 23.80 -23.86
N SER A 72 10.99 23.56 -25.14
CA SER A 72 10.01 23.58 -26.23
C SER A 72 8.95 22.48 -26.07
N ALA A 73 9.36 21.28 -25.68
CA ALA A 73 8.45 20.15 -25.46
C ALA A 73 7.48 20.40 -24.30
N HIS A 74 7.91 21.10 -23.24
CA HIS A 74 7.03 21.52 -22.14
C HIS A 74 5.86 22.39 -22.65
N PHE A 75 6.15 23.37 -23.53
CA PHE A 75 5.09 24.17 -24.16
C PHE A 75 4.18 23.35 -25.07
N GLY A 76 4.75 22.37 -25.81
CA GLY A 76 3.97 21.41 -26.59
C GLY A 76 2.99 20.63 -25.72
N GLN A 77 3.46 20.10 -24.58
CA GLN A 77 2.61 19.38 -23.62
C GLN A 77 1.53 20.29 -23.01
N LEU A 78 1.88 21.53 -22.63
CA LEU A 78 0.92 22.51 -22.12
C LEU A 78 -0.16 22.83 -23.16
N SER A 79 0.19 22.92 -24.44
CA SER A 79 -0.82 23.09 -25.49
C SER A 79 -1.80 21.94 -25.55
N ILE A 80 -1.33 20.70 -25.43
CA ILE A 80 -2.22 19.53 -25.46
C ILE A 80 -3.14 19.53 -24.24
N ILE A 81 -2.63 19.91 -23.06
CA ILE A 81 -3.44 20.08 -21.85
C ILE A 81 -4.53 21.14 -22.05
N PHE A 82 -4.19 22.32 -22.59
CA PHE A 82 -5.17 23.36 -22.86
C PHE A 82 -6.17 22.99 -23.95
N LEU A 83 -5.75 22.23 -24.96
CA LEU A 83 -6.65 21.68 -25.99
C LEU A 83 -7.63 20.68 -25.39
N TRP A 84 -7.15 19.77 -24.53
CA TRP A 84 -7.99 18.84 -23.81
C TRP A 84 -8.99 19.57 -22.89
N LEU A 85 -8.52 20.55 -22.11
CA LEU A 85 -9.40 21.40 -21.28
C LEU A 85 -10.45 22.10 -22.14
N SER A 86 -10.05 22.71 -23.26
CA SER A 86 -10.97 23.32 -24.22
C SER A 86 -12.05 22.33 -24.68
N GLY A 87 -11.67 21.09 -24.97
CA GLY A 87 -12.60 20.01 -25.31
C GLY A 87 -13.61 19.74 -24.20
N MET A 88 -13.14 19.62 -22.94
CA MET A 88 -14.02 19.36 -21.80
C MET A 88 -15.05 20.49 -21.59
N TYR A 89 -14.61 21.74 -21.62
CA TYR A 89 -15.51 22.91 -21.53
C TYR A 89 -16.47 23.00 -22.72
N PHE A 90 -16.02 22.69 -23.94
CA PHE A 90 -16.87 22.73 -25.13
C PHE A 90 -17.95 21.64 -25.12
N HIS A 91 -17.59 20.43 -24.70
CA HIS A 91 -18.53 19.33 -24.53
C HIS A 91 -19.59 19.67 -23.47
N GLY A 92 -19.17 20.24 -22.34
CA GLY A 92 -20.07 20.82 -21.33
C GLY A 92 -21.00 21.89 -21.89
N ALA A 93 -20.51 22.75 -22.79
CA ALA A 93 -21.30 23.85 -23.33
C ALA A 93 -22.27 23.46 -24.45
N ARG A 94 -22.10 22.30 -25.12
CA ARG A 94 -22.81 22.00 -26.38
C ARG A 94 -23.54 20.65 -26.40
N PHE A 95 -23.05 19.69 -25.62
CA PHE A 95 -23.52 18.30 -25.67
C PHE A 95 -23.77 17.76 -24.27
N SER A 96 -24.30 18.61 -23.38
CA SER A 96 -24.45 18.28 -21.98
C SER A 96 -25.82 18.68 -21.44
N ASN A 97 -26.11 18.24 -20.22
CA ASN A 97 -27.26 18.67 -19.43
C ASN A 97 -26.88 19.60 -18.28
N TYR A 98 -25.80 20.39 -18.40
CA TYR A 98 -25.23 21.19 -17.30
C TYR A 98 -26.22 22.16 -16.65
N GLU A 99 -26.99 22.94 -17.41
CA GLU A 99 -27.97 23.88 -16.82
C GLU A 99 -29.11 23.15 -16.12
N ALA A 100 -29.57 22.03 -16.68
CA ALA A 100 -30.60 21.19 -16.05
C ALA A 100 -30.05 20.57 -14.75
N TRP A 101 -28.85 20.01 -14.79
CA TRP A 101 -28.15 19.51 -13.61
C TRP A 101 -27.96 20.61 -12.54
N LEU A 102 -27.62 21.84 -12.93
CA LEU A 102 -27.43 22.93 -11.98
C LEU A 102 -28.72 23.30 -11.23
N SER A 103 -29.88 23.12 -11.88
CA SER A 103 -31.20 23.36 -11.28
C SER A 103 -31.66 22.25 -10.33
N ASP A 104 -31.23 21.00 -10.55
CA ASP A 104 -31.51 19.85 -9.67
C ASP A 104 -30.30 18.90 -9.64
N PRO A 105 -29.22 19.28 -8.92
CA PRO A 105 -27.97 18.52 -8.89
C PRO A 105 -28.11 17.20 -8.10
N THR A 106 -29.21 17.03 -7.37
CA THR A 106 -29.48 15.85 -6.54
C THR A 106 -30.12 14.69 -7.30
N HIS A 107 -30.90 14.97 -8.35
CA HIS A 107 -31.63 13.91 -9.07
C HIS A 107 -31.22 13.76 -10.53
N ILE A 108 -30.64 14.80 -11.14
CA ILE A 108 -30.14 14.73 -12.52
C ILE A 108 -28.69 14.25 -12.48
N ALA A 109 -28.36 13.27 -13.31
CA ALA A 109 -26.98 12.78 -13.42
C ALA A 109 -26.21 13.61 -14.46
N PRO A 110 -24.92 13.93 -14.22
CA PRO A 110 -24.14 14.72 -15.16
C PRO A 110 -23.83 13.94 -16.43
N SER A 111 -24.10 14.53 -17.59
CA SER A 111 -23.80 13.96 -18.90
C SER A 111 -23.27 15.03 -19.83
N ALA A 112 -22.17 14.74 -20.54
CA ALA A 112 -21.54 15.67 -21.50
C ALA A 112 -21.07 14.99 -22.79
N GLN A 113 -21.58 13.79 -23.08
CA GLN A 113 -21.24 13.04 -24.29
C GLN A 113 -22.48 12.38 -24.88
N VAL A 114 -22.68 12.55 -26.19
CA VAL A 114 -23.80 11.97 -26.94
C VAL A 114 -23.25 11.13 -28.08
N VAL A 115 -23.71 9.90 -28.19
CA VAL A 115 -23.33 8.94 -29.22
C VAL A 115 -24.24 9.09 -30.43
N TRP A 116 -23.68 9.08 -31.64
CA TRP A 116 -24.47 9.16 -32.87
C TRP A 116 -25.22 7.86 -33.18
N PRO A 117 -26.47 7.95 -33.70
CA PRO A 117 -27.29 6.78 -34.02
C PRO A 117 -26.94 6.19 -35.39
N ILE A 118 -25.83 5.44 -35.46
CA ILE A 118 -25.35 4.85 -36.72
C ILE A 118 -25.69 3.36 -36.82
N VAL A 119 -25.41 2.59 -35.76
CA VAL A 119 -25.48 1.12 -35.77
C VAL A 119 -26.25 0.52 -34.59
N GLY A 120 -27.13 1.30 -33.96
CA GLY A 120 -27.79 0.91 -32.70
C GLY A 120 -27.00 1.30 -31.44
N GLN A 121 -25.83 1.92 -31.59
CA GLN A 121 -24.99 2.39 -30.49
C GLN A 121 -25.61 3.58 -29.71
N GLU A 122 -26.67 4.19 -30.21
CA GLU A 122 -27.45 5.19 -29.48
C GLU A 122 -28.14 4.62 -28.24
N ILE A 123 -28.18 3.29 -28.07
CA ILE A 123 -28.54 2.64 -26.80
C ILE A 123 -27.67 3.12 -25.62
N LEU A 124 -26.44 3.58 -25.90
CA LEU A 124 -25.53 4.15 -24.90
C LEU A 124 -25.97 5.54 -24.42
N ASN A 125 -26.87 6.22 -25.14
CA ASN A 125 -27.46 7.48 -24.70
C ASN A 125 -28.57 7.18 -23.67
N GLY A 126 -28.15 6.87 -22.45
CA GLY A 126 -29.04 6.63 -21.32
C GLY A 126 -29.86 7.87 -20.97
N ASP A 127 -31.03 7.65 -20.36
CA ASP A 127 -31.81 8.74 -19.77
C ASP A 127 -31.17 9.14 -18.44
N VAL A 128 -30.59 10.34 -18.39
CA VAL A 128 -29.86 10.89 -17.24
C VAL A 128 -30.64 11.98 -16.51
N GLY A 129 -31.91 12.20 -16.89
CA GLY A 129 -32.73 13.29 -16.38
C GLY A 129 -32.52 14.61 -17.11
N GLY A 130 -33.29 15.64 -16.73
CA GLY A 130 -33.20 16.97 -17.35
C GLY A 130 -33.66 17.04 -18.81
N GLY A 131 -34.41 16.04 -19.29
CA GLY A 131 -34.82 15.94 -20.70
C GLY A 131 -33.68 15.62 -21.68
N PHE A 132 -32.54 15.14 -21.17
CA PHE A 132 -31.34 14.85 -21.95
C PHE A 132 -31.02 13.35 -21.96
N ARG A 133 -30.54 12.86 -23.09
CA ARG A 133 -30.09 11.47 -23.25
C ARG A 133 -28.65 11.44 -23.74
N GLY A 134 -27.77 10.81 -22.96
CA GLY A 134 -26.33 10.77 -23.21
C GLY A 134 -25.62 9.81 -22.29
N ILE A 135 -24.29 9.79 -22.38
CA ILE A 135 -23.42 9.01 -21.49
C ILE A 135 -23.25 9.80 -20.19
N GLN A 136 -23.55 9.19 -19.05
CA GLN A 136 -23.23 9.76 -17.74
C GLN A 136 -21.70 9.87 -17.60
N ILE A 137 -21.20 11.05 -17.25
CA ILE A 137 -19.77 11.31 -17.06
C ILE A 137 -19.41 11.21 -15.58
N THR A 138 -18.22 10.68 -15.28
CA THR A 138 -17.71 10.51 -13.91
C THR A 138 -16.45 11.33 -13.63
N SER A 139 -16.17 12.32 -14.46
CA SER A 139 -14.98 13.17 -14.41
C SER A 139 -15.07 14.30 -13.37
N GLY A 140 -16.24 14.56 -12.78
CA GLY A 140 -16.45 15.59 -11.76
C GLY A 140 -16.46 17.04 -12.29
N PHE A 141 -16.51 17.24 -13.61
CA PHE A 141 -16.43 18.59 -14.20
C PHE A 141 -17.62 19.48 -13.84
N PHE A 142 -18.83 18.94 -13.72
CA PHE A 142 -20.02 19.73 -13.40
C PHE A 142 -19.92 20.36 -12.01
N GLN A 143 -19.41 19.61 -11.03
CA GLN A 143 -19.17 20.05 -9.67
C GLN A 143 -18.07 21.13 -9.62
N ILE A 144 -16.99 20.96 -10.41
CA ILE A 144 -15.93 21.97 -10.54
C ILE A 144 -16.49 23.27 -11.14
N TRP A 145 -17.34 23.19 -12.16
CA TRP A 145 -17.93 24.36 -12.81
C TRP A 145 -18.91 25.10 -11.90
N ARG A 146 -19.75 24.36 -11.14
CA ARG A 146 -20.60 24.95 -10.09
C ARG A 146 -19.76 25.64 -9.03
N ALA A 147 -18.73 24.96 -8.51
CA ALA A 147 -17.79 25.55 -7.55
C ALA A 147 -17.06 26.77 -8.10
N SER A 148 -16.96 26.93 -9.42
CA SER A 148 -16.36 28.10 -10.06
C SER A 148 -17.35 29.24 -10.31
N GLY A 149 -18.62 29.07 -9.94
CA GLY A 149 -19.67 30.07 -10.15
C GLY A 149 -20.20 30.12 -11.58
N ILE A 150 -20.08 29.04 -12.35
CA ILE A 150 -20.57 28.97 -13.73
C ILE A 150 -22.07 28.64 -13.71
N THR A 151 -22.90 29.55 -14.24
CA THR A 151 -24.36 29.44 -14.22
C THR A 151 -25.01 29.16 -15.57
N SER A 152 -24.24 29.22 -16.67
CA SER A 152 -24.78 29.02 -18.02
C SER A 152 -23.78 28.36 -18.98
N GLU A 153 -24.29 27.69 -20.01
CA GLU A 153 -23.49 27.06 -21.06
C GLU A 153 -22.67 28.08 -21.87
N LEU A 154 -23.14 29.33 -21.97
CA LEU A 154 -22.42 30.40 -22.65
C LEU A 154 -21.05 30.67 -22.01
N GLN A 155 -20.97 30.64 -20.67
CA GLN A 155 -19.73 30.84 -19.93
C GLN A 155 -18.74 29.68 -20.17
N LEU A 156 -19.23 28.44 -20.23
CA LEU A 156 -18.42 27.27 -20.59
C LEU A 156 -17.90 27.40 -22.03
N TYR A 157 -18.73 27.87 -22.96
CA TYR A 157 -18.33 28.09 -24.36
C TYR A 157 -17.22 29.15 -24.48
N CYS A 158 -17.37 30.29 -23.80
CA CYS A 158 -16.33 31.33 -23.77
C CYS A 158 -15.02 30.81 -23.14
N THR A 159 -15.11 30.01 -22.08
CA THR A 159 -13.95 29.39 -21.43
C THR A 159 -13.24 28.40 -22.35
N ALA A 160 -14.00 27.61 -23.11
CA ALA A 160 -13.45 26.71 -24.12
C ALA A 160 -12.66 27.47 -25.19
N ILE A 161 -13.20 28.58 -25.71
CA ILE A 161 -12.48 29.44 -26.68
C ILE A 161 -11.22 30.02 -26.06
N GLY A 162 -11.29 30.51 -24.82
CA GLY A 162 -10.13 31.01 -24.08
C GLY A 162 -9.03 29.96 -23.99
N ALA A 163 -9.36 28.75 -23.52
CA ALA A 163 -8.42 27.64 -23.43
C ALA A 163 -7.82 27.26 -24.80
N LEU A 164 -8.61 27.29 -25.89
CA LEU A 164 -8.12 27.03 -27.25
C LEU A 164 -7.13 28.10 -27.74
N VAL A 165 -7.39 29.38 -27.43
CA VAL A 165 -6.44 30.47 -27.71
C VAL A 165 -5.15 30.27 -26.92
N PHE A 166 -5.24 29.90 -25.65
CA PHE A 166 -4.06 29.58 -24.83
C PHE A 166 -3.28 28.37 -25.36
N ALA A 167 -3.95 27.31 -25.84
CA ALA A 167 -3.28 26.20 -26.50
C ALA A 167 -2.45 26.69 -27.71
N SER A 168 -3.04 27.55 -28.54
CA SER A 168 -2.36 28.15 -29.69
C SER A 168 -1.17 29.03 -29.27
N LEU A 169 -1.32 29.80 -28.18
CA LEU A 169 -0.24 30.62 -27.61
C LEU A 169 0.90 29.75 -27.05
N MET A 170 0.60 28.61 -26.42
CA MET A 170 1.63 27.68 -25.94
C MET A 170 2.39 27.04 -27.10
N LEU A 171 1.72 26.60 -28.17
CA LEU A 171 2.41 26.12 -29.38
C LEU A 171 3.32 27.20 -29.98
N PHE A 172 2.81 28.43 -30.08
CA PHE A 172 3.60 29.56 -30.57
C PHE A 172 4.80 29.84 -29.66
N ALA A 173 4.63 29.82 -28.34
CA ALA A 173 5.71 30.04 -27.38
C ALA A 173 6.79 28.95 -27.48
N GLY A 174 6.40 27.67 -27.59
CA GLY A 174 7.33 26.56 -27.80
C GLY A 174 8.12 26.73 -29.10
N TRP A 175 7.44 27.00 -30.22
CA TRP A 175 8.10 27.30 -31.49
C TRP A 175 9.01 28.52 -31.40
N PHE A 176 8.56 29.62 -30.78
CA PHE A 176 9.32 30.86 -30.65
C PHE A 176 10.59 30.65 -29.82
N HIS A 177 10.49 29.98 -28.68
CA HIS A 177 11.61 29.70 -27.78
C HIS A 177 12.51 28.55 -28.24
N TYR A 178 12.21 27.88 -29.36
CA TYR A 178 13.11 26.92 -29.98
C TYR A 178 13.73 27.44 -31.28
N HIS A 179 12.92 28.03 -32.17
CA HIS A 179 13.34 28.45 -33.51
C HIS A 179 13.74 29.91 -33.63
N LYS A 180 13.26 30.81 -32.76
CA LYS A 180 13.43 32.28 -32.91
C LYS A 180 14.23 32.94 -31.81
N ALA A 181 14.02 32.54 -30.56
CA ALA A 181 14.64 33.12 -29.38
C ALA A 181 14.99 32.02 -28.38
N ALA A 182 15.95 31.16 -28.74
CA ALA A 182 16.31 30.02 -27.92
C ALA A 182 17.16 30.43 -26.72
N PRO A 183 16.76 30.13 -25.48
CA PRO A 183 17.54 30.48 -24.30
C PRO A 183 18.89 29.77 -24.24
N LYS A 184 19.87 30.42 -23.60
CA LYS A 184 21.18 29.82 -23.32
C LYS A 184 21.18 28.99 -22.05
N LEU A 185 22.14 28.08 -21.92
CA LEU A 185 22.26 27.18 -20.76
C LEU A 185 22.33 27.94 -19.43
N ALA A 186 23.02 29.08 -19.40
CA ALA A 186 23.11 29.94 -18.21
C ALA A 186 21.75 30.39 -17.66
N TRP A 187 20.73 30.57 -18.52
CA TRP A 187 19.38 30.89 -18.07
C TRP A 187 18.67 29.68 -17.48
N PHE A 188 18.81 28.50 -18.09
CA PHE A 188 18.25 27.25 -17.56
C PHE A 188 18.86 26.84 -16.21
N GLN A 189 20.12 27.18 -15.97
CA GLN A 189 20.84 26.87 -14.74
C GLN A 189 20.65 27.92 -13.63
N ASP A 190 19.89 28.99 -13.89
CA ASP A 190 19.54 29.99 -12.87
C ASP A 190 18.41 29.47 -11.96
N VAL A 191 18.80 28.57 -11.05
CA VAL A 191 17.88 27.91 -10.12
C VAL A 191 17.30 28.88 -9.10
N GLU A 192 18.01 29.95 -8.77
CA GLU A 192 17.53 30.94 -7.79
C GLU A 192 16.39 31.76 -8.38
N SER A 193 16.55 32.23 -9.62
CA SER A 193 15.48 32.87 -10.38
C SER A 193 14.32 31.90 -10.59
N MET A 194 14.58 30.66 -11.02
CA MET A 194 13.53 29.66 -11.24
C MET A 194 12.71 29.39 -9.97
N LEU A 195 13.35 29.15 -8.82
CA LEU A 195 12.67 28.90 -7.55
C LEU A 195 11.89 30.12 -7.06
N ASN A 196 12.46 31.32 -7.16
CA ASN A 196 11.78 32.55 -6.78
C ASN A 196 10.49 32.75 -7.61
N HIS A 197 10.60 32.65 -8.94
CA HIS A 197 9.46 32.86 -9.85
C HIS A 197 8.44 31.72 -9.77
N HIS A 198 8.85 30.46 -9.54
CA HIS A 198 7.90 29.36 -9.37
C HIS A 198 7.19 29.41 -8.01
N LEU A 199 7.90 29.68 -6.91
CA LEU A 199 7.28 29.76 -5.59
C LEU A 199 6.45 31.04 -5.45
N ALA A 200 7.04 32.23 -5.58
CA ALA A 200 6.29 33.47 -5.38
C ALA A 200 5.36 33.78 -6.55
N GLY A 201 5.82 33.60 -7.79
CA GLY A 201 5.04 33.89 -8.98
C GLY A 201 3.97 32.83 -9.25
N LEU A 202 4.38 31.64 -9.72
CA LEU A 202 3.45 30.61 -10.18
C LEU A 202 2.53 30.10 -9.06
N LEU A 203 3.08 29.73 -7.90
CA LEU A 203 2.28 29.19 -6.79
C LEU A 203 1.67 30.30 -5.93
N GLY A 204 2.45 31.31 -5.54
CA GLY A 204 2.00 32.42 -4.69
C GLY A 204 0.93 33.28 -5.34
N LEU A 205 1.23 33.90 -6.49
CA LEU A 205 0.24 34.71 -7.21
C LEU A 205 -0.91 33.86 -7.79
N GLY A 206 -0.64 32.61 -8.15
CA GLY A 206 -1.68 31.67 -8.57
C GLY A 206 -2.70 31.42 -7.46
N SER A 207 -2.25 31.07 -6.27
CA SER A 207 -3.11 30.85 -5.11
C SER A 207 -3.81 32.13 -4.65
N LEU A 208 -3.15 33.28 -4.73
CA LEU A 208 -3.75 34.58 -4.42
C LEU A 208 -4.88 34.93 -5.40
N SER A 209 -4.64 34.74 -6.70
CA SER A 209 -5.63 35.00 -7.75
C SER A 209 -6.82 34.06 -7.62
N TRP A 210 -6.58 32.79 -7.28
CA TRP A 210 -7.65 31.82 -7.06
C TRP A 210 -8.48 32.14 -5.81
N ALA A 211 -7.85 32.53 -4.69
CA ALA A 211 -8.56 33.02 -3.51
C ALA A 211 -9.42 34.27 -3.85
N GLY A 212 -8.86 35.22 -4.61
CA GLY A 212 -9.61 36.37 -5.10
C GLY A 212 -10.83 35.98 -5.96
N HIS A 213 -10.66 35.06 -6.90
CA HIS A 213 -11.77 34.51 -7.69
C HIS A 213 -12.83 33.85 -6.78
N GLN A 214 -12.40 33.06 -5.80
CA GLN A 214 -13.33 32.42 -4.87
C GLN A 214 -14.14 33.45 -4.09
N ILE A 215 -13.47 34.45 -3.52
CA ILE A 215 -14.06 35.50 -2.69
C ILE A 215 -15.05 36.38 -3.48
N HIS A 216 -14.70 36.75 -4.71
CA HIS A 216 -15.46 37.75 -5.48
C HIS A 216 -16.46 37.15 -6.46
N VAL A 217 -16.36 35.86 -6.81
CA VAL A 217 -17.21 35.22 -7.83
C VAL A 217 -17.85 33.94 -7.31
N SER A 218 -17.04 32.95 -6.92
CA SER A 218 -17.55 31.62 -6.55
C SER A 218 -18.47 31.65 -5.34
N LEU A 219 -18.01 32.26 -4.23
CA LEU A 219 -18.74 32.33 -2.97
C LEU A 219 -20.13 32.98 -3.11
N PRO A 220 -20.27 34.20 -3.64
CA PRO A 220 -21.58 34.84 -3.73
C PRO A 220 -22.55 34.06 -4.63
N ILE A 221 -22.07 33.49 -5.74
CA ILE A 221 -22.92 32.71 -6.65
C ILE A 221 -23.36 31.40 -6.00
N ASN A 222 -22.46 30.67 -5.34
CA ASN A 222 -22.81 29.42 -4.67
C ASN A 222 -23.77 29.65 -3.51
N GLN A 223 -23.66 30.78 -2.79
CA GLN A 223 -24.62 31.13 -1.74
C GLN A 223 -26.06 31.28 -2.28
N PHE A 224 -26.24 31.84 -3.48
CA PHE A 224 -27.55 31.88 -4.14
C PHE A 224 -28.00 30.51 -4.64
N LEU A 225 -27.10 29.74 -5.23
CA LEU A 225 -27.39 28.40 -5.72
C LEU A 225 -27.78 27.44 -4.58
N ASP A 226 -27.16 27.57 -3.41
CA ASP A 226 -27.45 26.76 -2.23
C ASP A 226 -28.74 27.23 -1.53
N ALA A 227 -29.18 28.47 -1.77
CA ALA A 227 -30.48 28.99 -1.38
C ALA A 227 -31.62 28.59 -2.35
N GLY A 228 -31.31 27.85 -3.42
CA GLY A 228 -32.29 27.37 -4.39
C GLY A 228 -32.78 28.42 -5.38
N VAL A 229 -32.01 29.51 -5.57
CA VAL A 229 -32.31 30.52 -6.60
C VAL A 229 -32.00 29.94 -7.98
N ASP A 230 -32.89 30.16 -8.95
CA ASP A 230 -32.67 29.72 -10.32
C ASP A 230 -31.38 30.34 -10.88
N PRO A 231 -30.46 29.56 -11.49
CA PRO A 231 -29.20 30.07 -12.02
C PRO A 231 -29.33 31.28 -12.97
N LYS A 232 -30.48 31.46 -13.62
CA LYS A 232 -30.77 32.57 -14.53
C LYS A 232 -31.11 33.88 -13.80
N GLU A 233 -31.51 33.81 -12.54
CA GLU A 233 -31.84 34.97 -11.71
C GLU A 233 -30.63 35.48 -10.90
N ILE A 234 -29.53 34.73 -10.90
CA ILE A 234 -28.30 35.10 -10.20
C ILE A 234 -27.55 36.18 -11.00
N PRO A 235 -27.11 37.29 -10.37
CA PRO A 235 -26.28 38.30 -11.01
C PRO A 235 -25.03 37.70 -11.66
N LEU A 236 -24.60 38.26 -12.80
CA LEU A 236 -23.43 37.74 -13.50
C LEU A 236 -22.14 38.00 -12.70
N PRO A 237 -21.08 37.18 -12.86
CA PRO A 237 -19.82 37.33 -12.12
C PRO A 237 -19.22 38.75 -12.09
N HIS A 238 -19.32 39.49 -13.20
CA HIS A 238 -18.78 40.85 -13.28
C HIS A 238 -19.56 41.86 -12.43
N GLU A 239 -20.84 41.60 -12.14
CA GLU A 239 -21.66 42.48 -11.29
C GLU A 239 -21.19 42.42 -9.84
N PHE A 240 -20.82 41.24 -9.33
CA PHE A 240 -20.22 41.09 -8.00
C PHE A 240 -18.84 41.78 -7.88
N ILE A 241 -18.01 41.68 -8.93
CA ILE A 241 -16.68 42.32 -8.94
C ILE A 241 -16.79 43.85 -8.97
N LEU A 242 -17.73 44.40 -9.77
CA LEU A 242 -17.84 45.84 -10.00
C LEU A 242 -18.75 46.55 -8.99
N ASN A 243 -19.67 45.83 -8.34
CA ASN A 243 -20.62 46.40 -7.39
C ASN A 243 -20.33 45.94 -5.96
N ARG A 244 -19.55 46.76 -5.23
CA ARG A 244 -19.23 46.50 -3.82
C ARG A 244 -20.47 46.43 -2.92
N ASP A 245 -21.53 47.19 -3.23
CA ASP A 245 -22.73 47.22 -2.41
C ASP A 245 -23.53 45.91 -2.53
N LEU A 246 -23.39 45.19 -3.65
CA LEU A 246 -23.97 43.86 -3.84
C LEU A 246 -23.26 42.82 -2.98
N LEU A 247 -21.93 42.84 -2.93
CA LEU A 247 -21.16 41.96 -2.03
C LEU A 247 -21.36 42.32 -0.55
N ALA A 248 -21.47 43.60 -0.22
CA ALA A 248 -21.72 44.05 1.15
C ALA A 248 -23.10 43.63 1.70
N GLN A 249 -24.08 43.34 0.83
CA GLN A 249 -25.36 42.76 1.23
C GLN A 249 -25.22 41.29 1.66
N LEU A 250 -24.30 40.54 1.06
CA LEU A 250 -24.03 39.14 1.39
C LEU A 250 -23.04 39.02 2.56
N TYR A 251 -22.01 39.86 2.55
CA TYR A 251 -20.90 39.88 3.50
C TYR A 251 -20.67 41.32 4.00
N PRO A 252 -21.31 41.74 5.11
CA PRO A 252 -21.26 43.12 5.62
C PRO A 252 -19.84 43.69 5.77
N SER A 253 -18.87 42.84 6.10
CA SER A 253 -17.45 43.20 6.22
C SER A 253 -16.82 43.79 4.93
N PHE A 254 -17.40 43.56 3.75
CA PHE A 254 -16.93 44.18 2.50
C PHE A 254 -17.11 45.70 2.46
N ALA A 255 -18.04 46.27 3.24
CA ALA A 255 -18.20 47.71 3.36
C ALA A 255 -16.98 48.40 4.01
N GLU A 256 -16.23 47.68 4.85
CA GLU A 256 -15.02 48.17 5.53
C GLU A 256 -13.78 48.20 4.61
N GLY A 257 -13.86 47.57 3.43
CA GLY A 257 -12.78 47.50 2.44
C GLY A 257 -11.53 46.76 2.96
N ALA A 258 -10.35 47.18 2.50
CA ALA A 258 -9.06 46.61 2.93
C ALA A 258 -8.57 47.16 4.28
N THR A 259 -9.31 48.06 4.93
CA THR A 259 -8.88 48.70 6.19
C THR A 259 -8.63 47.68 7.32
N PRO A 260 -9.50 46.68 7.55
CA PRO A 260 -9.23 45.63 8.54
C PRO A 260 -7.96 44.80 8.25
N PHE A 261 -7.61 44.63 6.98
CA PHE A 261 -6.38 43.92 6.59
C PHE A 261 -5.12 44.66 7.05
N PHE A 262 -5.00 45.96 6.76
CA PHE A 262 -3.81 46.77 7.12
C PHE A 262 -3.74 47.14 8.60
N THR A 263 -4.83 46.98 9.35
CA THR A 263 -4.89 47.19 10.80
C THR A 263 -4.74 45.89 11.60
N LEU A 264 -4.48 44.76 10.92
CA LEU A 264 -4.35 43.42 11.49
C LEU A 264 -5.62 42.92 12.22
N ASN A 265 -6.78 43.53 11.95
CA ASN A 265 -8.07 43.12 12.50
C ASN A 265 -8.75 42.09 11.58
N TRP A 266 -8.05 40.98 11.31
CA TRP A 266 -8.48 39.99 10.31
C TRP A 266 -9.74 39.21 10.71
N SER A 267 -10.11 39.23 11.99
CA SER A 267 -11.38 38.62 12.46
C SER A 267 -12.61 39.23 11.79
N LYS A 268 -12.50 40.43 11.22
CA LYS A 268 -13.57 41.06 10.45
C LYS A 268 -13.91 40.32 9.16
N TYR A 269 -13.01 39.52 8.59
CA TYR A 269 -13.25 38.75 7.37
C TYR A 269 -13.75 37.32 7.63
N ALA A 270 -14.03 36.97 8.88
CA ALA A 270 -14.46 35.63 9.28
C ALA A 270 -15.80 35.18 8.67
N GLU A 271 -16.54 36.07 8.02
CA GLU A 271 -17.79 35.77 7.31
C GLU A 271 -17.55 34.96 6.02
N PHE A 272 -16.44 35.21 5.32
CA PHE A 272 -16.11 34.58 4.03
C PHE A 272 -14.71 33.93 3.97
N LEU A 273 -13.85 34.20 4.95
CA LEU A 273 -12.59 33.49 5.18
C LEU A 273 -12.69 32.67 6.47
N THR A 274 -13.37 31.53 6.38
CA THR A 274 -13.72 30.75 7.57
C THR A 274 -12.70 29.67 7.90
N PHE A 275 -12.87 29.05 9.06
CA PHE A 275 -12.22 27.80 9.44
C PHE A 275 -13.27 26.92 10.14
N ARG A 276 -14.36 26.60 9.44
CA ARG A 276 -15.51 25.86 9.99
C ARG A 276 -15.16 24.40 10.23
N GLY A 277 -14.36 23.81 9.33
CA GLY A 277 -14.05 22.39 9.33
C GLY A 277 -15.26 21.52 8.98
N GLY A 278 -14.99 20.29 8.55
CA GLY A 278 -16.04 19.37 8.09
C GLY A 278 -16.60 19.73 6.70
N LEU A 279 -17.69 19.07 6.32
CA LEU A 279 -18.37 19.26 5.04
C LEU A 279 -19.59 20.17 5.21
N ASP A 280 -19.89 20.93 4.16
CA ASP A 280 -21.12 21.70 4.04
C ASP A 280 -22.31 20.73 4.01
N PRO A 281 -23.28 20.85 4.94
CA PRO A 281 -24.40 19.92 5.04
C PRO A 281 -25.39 20.00 3.87
N ILE A 282 -25.36 21.07 3.08
CA ILE A 282 -26.23 21.27 1.90
C ILE A 282 -25.62 20.58 0.68
N THR A 283 -24.31 20.72 0.50
CA THR A 283 -23.65 20.29 -0.74
C THR A 283 -22.81 19.02 -0.60
N GLY A 284 -22.47 18.61 0.63
CA GLY A 284 -21.60 17.46 0.90
C GLY A 284 -20.13 17.65 0.49
N GLY A 285 -19.73 18.87 0.11
CA GLY A 285 -18.35 19.26 -0.19
C GLY A 285 -17.71 20.07 0.94
N LEU A 286 -16.41 20.36 0.85
CA LEU A 286 -15.76 21.31 1.75
C LEU A 286 -16.37 22.71 1.62
N TRP A 287 -16.43 23.44 2.74
CA TRP A 287 -16.87 24.83 2.72
C TRP A 287 -16.00 25.66 1.78
N LEU A 288 -16.59 26.24 0.72
CA LEU A 288 -15.86 27.08 -0.23
C LEU A 288 -15.14 28.25 0.46
N THR A 289 -15.69 28.74 1.58
CA THR A 289 -15.09 29.79 2.43
C THR A 289 -13.84 29.31 3.16
N ASP A 290 -13.77 28.04 3.57
CA ASP A 290 -12.57 27.43 4.14
C ASP A 290 -11.51 27.21 3.05
N ILE A 291 -11.92 26.82 1.84
CA ILE A 291 -11.02 26.67 0.69
C ILE A 291 -10.41 28.03 0.32
N ALA A 292 -11.21 29.11 0.28
CA ALA A 292 -10.72 30.46 0.03
C ALA A 292 -9.70 30.92 1.09
N HIS A 293 -9.96 30.64 2.37
CA HIS A 293 -9.02 30.91 3.45
C HIS A 293 -7.71 30.13 3.24
N HIS A 294 -7.79 28.84 2.95
CA HIS A 294 -6.64 27.99 2.72
C HIS A 294 -5.75 28.50 1.57
N HIS A 295 -6.34 28.86 0.42
CA HIS A 295 -5.59 29.40 -0.70
C HIS A 295 -4.95 30.76 -0.40
N LEU A 296 -5.60 31.62 0.39
CA LEU A 296 -5.01 32.88 0.82
C LEU A 296 -3.79 32.64 1.75
N ALA A 297 -3.90 31.71 2.68
CA ALA A 297 -2.80 31.34 3.58
C ALA A 297 -1.60 30.75 2.81
N ILE A 298 -1.86 29.85 1.87
CA ILE A 298 -0.84 29.27 0.98
C ILE A 298 -0.19 30.34 0.11
N ALA A 299 -0.96 31.30 -0.39
CA ALA A 299 -0.44 32.39 -1.21
C ALA A 299 0.61 33.21 -0.44
N ILE A 300 0.29 33.61 0.80
CA ILE A 300 1.21 34.37 1.66
C ILE A 300 2.49 33.56 1.92
N LEU A 301 2.34 32.27 2.24
CA LEU A 301 3.47 31.39 2.51
C LEU A 301 4.41 31.31 1.30
N PHE A 302 3.88 31.08 0.11
CA PHE A 302 4.70 30.94 -1.10
C PHE A 302 5.29 32.27 -1.60
N LEU A 303 4.58 33.38 -1.42
CA LEU A 303 5.12 34.71 -1.69
C LEU A 303 6.34 35.00 -0.81
N ILE A 304 6.28 34.67 0.49
CA ILE A 304 7.43 34.81 1.39
C ILE A 304 8.54 33.83 1.01
N ALA A 305 8.19 32.56 0.79
CA ALA A 305 9.15 31.51 0.48
C ALA A 305 9.96 31.79 -0.80
N GLY A 306 9.33 32.32 -1.85
CA GLY A 306 10.05 32.68 -3.07
C GLY A 306 11.10 33.77 -2.85
N HIS A 307 10.78 34.79 -2.04
CA HIS A 307 11.72 35.88 -1.71
C HIS A 307 12.87 35.47 -0.78
N MET A 308 12.87 34.23 -0.27
CA MET A 308 14.02 33.68 0.46
C MET A 308 15.20 33.34 -0.47
N TYR A 309 14.98 33.21 -1.78
CA TYR A 309 16.01 32.94 -2.78
C TYR A 309 16.47 34.23 -3.46
N ARG A 310 17.79 34.41 -3.53
CA ARG A 310 18.41 35.64 -4.02
C ARG A 310 18.09 35.87 -5.50
N THR A 311 17.73 37.10 -5.84
CA THR A 311 17.55 37.57 -7.23
C THR A 311 18.24 38.93 -7.40
N ASN A 312 18.06 39.59 -8.54
CA ASN A 312 18.63 40.93 -8.83
C ASN A 312 18.27 42.01 -7.80
N TRP A 313 17.24 41.79 -6.97
CA TRP A 313 16.83 42.70 -5.89
C TRP A 313 17.72 42.63 -4.64
N GLY A 314 18.68 41.69 -4.59
CA GLY A 314 19.63 41.54 -3.48
C GLY A 314 19.03 41.00 -2.18
N ILE A 315 17.75 40.65 -2.18
CA ILE A 315 17.01 40.06 -1.05
C ILE A 315 17.04 38.53 -1.18
N GLY A 316 17.34 37.83 -0.09
CA GLY A 316 17.39 36.36 -0.06
C GLY A 316 18.81 35.77 -0.02
N HIS A 317 18.87 34.45 0.04
CA HIS A 317 20.10 33.67 0.16
C HIS A 317 20.41 32.95 -1.15
N GLY A 318 21.69 32.83 -1.48
CA GLY A 318 22.10 31.98 -2.59
C GLY A 318 21.89 30.52 -2.20
N ILE A 319 21.27 29.70 -3.05
CA ILE A 319 20.96 28.32 -2.67
C ILE A 319 22.24 27.50 -2.46
N LYS A 320 23.29 27.80 -3.23
CA LYS A 320 24.63 27.28 -3.00
C LYS A 320 25.17 27.69 -1.63
N ASP A 321 25.00 28.96 -1.25
CA ASP A 321 25.41 29.44 0.08
C ASP A 321 24.62 28.74 1.20
N ILE A 322 23.30 28.52 1.06
CA ILE A 322 22.49 27.81 2.05
C ILE A 322 22.99 26.37 2.22
N LEU A 323 23.22 25.68 1.10
CA LEU A 323 23.67 24.29 1.06
C LEU A 323 25.09 24.15 1.64
N GLU A 324 26.00 25.05 1.27
CA GLU A 324 27.38 25.03 1.74
C GLU A 324 27.56 25.59 3.16
N ALA A 325 26.71 26.52 3.61
CA ALA A 325 26.74 27.09 4.97
C ALA A 325 26.20 26.13 6.04
N HIS A 326 25.57 25.02 5.63
CA HIS A 326 25.07 23.98 6.53
C HIS A 326 26.21 23.13 7.12
N LYS A 327 27.17 23.79 7.80
CA LYS A 327 28.35 23.20 8.44
C LYS A 327 28.11 23.09 9.94
N GLY A 328 28.17 21.87 10.46
CA GLY A 328 28.06 21.55 11.87
C GLY A 328 28.98 20.39 12.24
N PRO A 329 29.12 20.08 13.53
CA PRO A 329 29.98 19.01 14.03
C PRO A 329 29.71 17.63 13.40
N PHE A 330 28.52 17.44 12.81
CA PHE A 330 28.11 16.21 12.12
C PHE A 330 28.09 16.31 10.58
N THR A 331 28.16 17.50 9.96
CA THR A 331 28.04 17.69 8.50
C THR A 331 29.37 18.02 7.79
N GLY A 332 30.48 18.08 8.53
CA GLY A 332 31.82 18.26 7.95
C GLY A 332 31.94 19.52 7.08
N GLN A 333 32.10 19.35 5.76
CA GLN A 333 32.26 20.46 4.81
C GLN A 333 30.93 21.09 4.34
N GLY A 334 29.78 20.66 4.88
CA GLY A 334 28.44 21.08 4.41
C GLY A 334 28.00 20.30 3.16
N HIS A 335 26.91 20.71 2.49
CA HIS A 335 26.40 20.06 1.27
C HIS A 335 27.18 20.48 0.00
N LYS A 336 28.51 20.52 0.09
CA LYS A 336 29.38 20.93 -1.01
C LYS A 336 29.25 19.95 -2.19
N GLY A 337 28.95 20.45 -3.39
CA GLY A 337 28.71 19.64 -4.58
C GLY A 337 27.24 19.29 -4.85
N LEU A 338 26.35 19.45 -3.87
CA LEU A 338 24.93 19.12 -4.05
C LEU A 338 24.21 20.13 -4.95
N TYR A 339 24.57 21.41 -4.85
CA TYR A 339 24.07 22.45 -5.76
C TYR A 339 24.40 22.08 -7.21
N GLU A 340 25.67 21.76 -7.47
CA GLU A 340 26.14 21.35 -8.79
C GLU A 340 25.35 20.13 -9.29
N ILE A 341 25.23 19.06 -8.49
CA ILE A 341 24.45 17.87 -8.86
C ILE A 341 22.99 18.21 -9.21
N LEU A 342 22.32 19.03 -8.40
CA LEU A 342 20.92 19.42 -8.62
C LEU A 342 20.76 20.33 -9.83
N THR A 343 21.78 21.10 -10.21
CA THR A 343 21.73 22.02 -11.36
C THR A 343 22.24 21.43 -12.68
N THR A 344 23.06 20.37 -12.64
CA THR A 344 23.70 19.80 -13.83
C THR A 344 23.22 18.40 -14.18
N SER A 345 22.46 17.72 -13.32
CA SER A 345 21.93 16.37 -13.59
C SER A 345 20.41 16.40 -13.81
N TRP A 346 20.01 16.23 -15.08
CA TRP A 346 18.59 16.08 -15.46
C TRP A 346 17.93 14.87 -14.80
N HIS A 347 18.66 13.76 -14.68
CA HIS A 347 18.16 12.54 -14.04
C HIS A 347 17.88 12.75 -12.54
N ALA A 348 18.71 13.54 -11.85
CA ALA A 348 18.49 13.89 -10.45
C ALA A 348 17.25 14.80 -10.30
N GLN A 349 17.09 15.80 -11.16
CA GLN A 349 15.91 16.67 -11.16
C GLN A 349 14.63 15.89 -11.50
N LEU A 350 14.67 15.07 -12.55
CA LEU A 350 13.53 14.24 -12.97
C LEU A 350 13.12 13.26 -11.88
N SER A 351 14.10 12.60 -11.24
CA SER A 351 13.85 11.68 -10.12
C SER A 351 13.13 12.37 -8.96
N LEU A 352 13.61 13.54 -8.55
CA LEU A 352 12.98 14.33 -7.49
C LEU A 352 11.58 14.82 -7.89
N ASN A 353 11.40 15.28 -9.13
CA ASN A 353 10.12 15.77 -9.63
C ASN A 353 9.09 14.64 -9.73
N LEU A 354 9.48 13.46 -10.22
CA LEU A 354 8.59 12.29 -10.29
C LEU A 354 8.23 11.76 -8.90
N ALA A 355 9.19 11.73 -7.96
CA ALA A 355 8.92 11.35 -6.57
C ALA A 355 7.96 12.34 -5.89
N MET A 356 8.17 13.65 -6.08
CA MET A 356 7.28 14.68 -5.55
C MET A 356 5.90 14.63 -6.19
N LEU A 357 5.81 14.47 -7.51
CA LEU A 357 4.53 14.37 -8.21
C LEU A 357 3.76 13.13 -7.78
N GLY A 358 4.41 11.96 -7.72
CA GLY A 358 3.79 10.71 -7.26
C GLY A 358 3.31 10.80 -5.81
N SER A 359 4.10 11.42 -4.93
CA SER A 359 3.70 11.63 -3.53
C SER A 359 2.53 12.61 -3.43
N LEU A 360 2.56 13.71 -4.19
CA LEU A 360 1.52 14.72 -4.18
C LEU A 360 0.20 14.17 -4.73
N THR A 361 0.21 13.42 -5.84
CA THR A 361 -1.01 12.84 -6.41
C THR A 361 -1.64 11.81 -5.48
N ILE A 362 -0.84 11.02 -4.76
CA ILE A 362 -1.33 10.11 -3.72
C ILE A 362 -1.97 10.89 -2.57
N ILE A 363 -1.31 11.94 -2.06
CA ILE A 363 -1.85 12.77 -0.97
C ILE A 363 -3.16 13.44 -1.40
N VAL A 364 -3.20 14.00 -2.62
CA VAL A 364 -4.40 14.63 -3.19
C VAL A 364 -5.51 13.61 -3.36
N ALA A 365 -5.24 12.41 -3.89
CA ALA A 365 -6.25 11.36 -4.04
C ALA A 365 -6.85 10.93 -2.69
N HIS A 366 -6.01 10.74 -1.66
CA HIS A 366 -6.48 10.41 -0.31
C HIS A 366 -7.27 11.57 0.31
N HIS A 367 -6.82 12.82 0.10
CA HIS A 367 -7.55 14.00 0.56
C HIS A 367 -8.91 14.09 -0.13
N MET A 368 -8.99 13.96 -1.45
CA MET A 368 -10.25 14.02 -2.20
C MET A 368 -11.22 12.90 -1.83
N TYR A 369 -10.72 11.71 -1.48
CA TYR A 369 -11.55 10.61 -0.96
C TYR A 369 -12.11 10.92 0.44
N SER A 370 -11.28 11.46 1.33
CA SER A 370 -11.68 11.76 2.71
C SER A 370 -12.49 13.06 2.87
N MET A 371 -12.28 14.02 1.97
CA MET A 371 -12.82 15.38 2.01
C MET A 371 -13.13 15.83 0.57
N PRO A 372 -14.35 15.57 0.07
CA PRO A 372 -14.78 15.98 -1.27
C PRO A 372 -14.63 17.51 -1.42
N PRO A 373 -13.79 18.02 -2.33
CA PRO A 373 -13.48 19.45 -2.38
C PRO A 373 -14.56 20.31 -3.05
N TYR A 374 -15.51 19.71 -3.78
CA TYR A 374 -16.49 20.45 -4.58
C TYR A 374 -17.94 20.06 -4.21
N PRO A 375 -18.91 21.00 -4.32
CA PRO A 375 -20.32 20.75 -4.10
C PRO A 375 -20.84 19.55 -4.90
N TYR A 376 -21.60 18.66 -4.27
CA TYR A 376 -22.25 17.51 -4.87
C TYR A 376 -21.31 16.48 -5.51
N LEU A 377 -20.00 16.56 -5.26
CA LEU A 377 -19.07 15.55 -5.78
C LEU A 377 -19.26 14.19 -5.07
N ALA A 378 -19.57 14.22 -3.78
CA ALA A 378 -19.85 13.03 -2.98
C ALA A 378 -21.12 12.28 -3.40
N ILE A 379 -22.07 12.93 -4.07
CA ILE A 379 -23.35 12.33 -4.45
C ILE A 379 -23.34 11.67 -5.84
N ASP A 380 -22.27 11.89 -6.62
CA ASP A 380 -22.14 11.47 -8.02
C ASP A 380 -21.38 10.13 -8.19
N TYR A 381 -20.95 9.51 -7.08
CA TYR A 381 -20.31 8.20 -7.12
C TYR A 381 -21.35 7.10 -7.40
N GLY A 382 -21.29 6.55 -8.62
CA GLY A 382 -22.00 5.33 -8.99
C GLY A 382 -21.69 4.15 -8.07
N ARG A 383 -22.57 3.15 -8.09
CA ARG A 383 -22.52 1.95 -7.22
C ARG A 383 -21.10 1.34 -7.16
N PRO A 384 -20.66 0.82 -6.00
CA PRO A 384 -19.31 0.26 -5.83
C PRO A 384 -18.95 -0.95 -6.72
N GLN A 385 -19.90 -1.51 -7.47
CA GLN A 385 -19.68 -2.70 -8.30
C GLN A 385 -18.81 -2.46 -9.54
N ASP A 386 -18.70 -1.22 -10.03
CA ASP A 386 -17.96 -0.92 -11.26
C ASP A 386 -16.56 -0.31 -10.99
N MET A 387 -16.17 -0.11 -9.73
CA MET A 387 -14.91 0.55 -9.36
C MET A 387 -13.76 -0.39 -9.03
N PHE A 388 -14.02 -1.71 -8.92
CA PHE A 388 -13.02 -2.71 -8.53
C PHE A 388 -12.53 -3.62 -9.66
N SER A 389 -12.98 -3.44 -10.91
CA SER A 389 -12.51 -4.28 -12.02
C SER A 389 -11.28 -3.74 -12.76
N ASP A 390 -10.94 -2.44 -12.69
CA ASP A 390 -9.93 -1.87 -13.61
C ASP A 390 -8.78 -1.06 -12.99
N THR A 391 -8.75 -0.84 -11.67
CA THR A 391 -7.67 -0.06 -11.02
C THR A 391 -6.55 -0.90 -10.38
N ALA A 392 -6.65 -2.24 -10.41
CA ALA A 392 -5.56 -3.13 -9.99
C ALA A 392 -4.52 -3.41 -11.10
N ILE A 393 -4.73 -2.91 -12.33
CA ILE A 393 -3.87 -3.23 -13.49
C ILE A 393 -2.85 -2.11 -13.85
N GLN A 394 -2.84 -0.97 -13.16
CA GLN A 394 -1.96 0.16 -13.55
C GLN A 394 -0.98 0.71 -12.51
N LEU A 395 -0.69 -0.01 -11.42
CA LEU A 395 0.37 0.39 -10.47
C LEU A 395 1.67 -0.43 -10.59
N GLN A 396 1.89 -1.10 -11.73
CA GLN A 396 3.07 -1.94 -11.96
C GLN A 396 4.26 -1.32 -12.73
N PRO A 397 4.26 -0.04 -13.22
CA PRO A 397 5.48 0.50 -13.80
C PRO A 397 5.89 1.86 -13.20
N ILE A 398 6.20 1.93 -11.89
CA ILE A 398 6.98 3.07 -11.35
C ILE A 398 8.31 2.62 -10.70
N PHE A 399 8.47 1.34 -10.37
CA PHE A 399 9.75 0.82 -9.85
C PHE A 399 10.78 0.40 -10.92
N ALA A 400 10.49 0.61 -12.20
CA ALA A 400 11.26 0.01 -13.29
C ALA A 400 12.07 0.99 -14.17
N GLN A 401 12.41 2.16 -13.65
CA GLN A 401 13.23 3.16 -14.37
C GLN A 401 14.60 3.45 -13.69
N TRP A 402 15.04 2.61 -12.76
CA TRP A 402 16.27 2.82 -11.98
C TRP A 402 17.38 1.80 -12.31
N ILE A 403 17.51 1.47 -13.59
CA ILE A 403 18.52 0.52 -14.05
C ILE A 403 19.19 1.06 -15.31
N GLN A 404 20.14 1.97 -15.14
CA GLN A 404 21.36 2.03 -15.93
C GLN A 404 22.45 2.85 -15.21
N ASP A 405 23.66 2.27 -15.25
CA ASP A 405 24.97 2.72 -14.74
C ASP A 405 25.36 2.44 -13.26
N PRO A 406 26.29 1.47 -12.99
CA PRO A 406 26.79 1.13 -11.68
C PRO A 406 28.12 1.81 -11.39
N LEU A 407 28.11 3.06 -10.94
CA LEU A 407 29.28 3.62 -10.27
C LEU A 407 28.85 4.30 -8.99
N HIS A 408 29.30 3.69 -7.88
CA HIS A 408 29.18 4.06 -6.46
C HIS A 408 27.99 3.39 -5.74
N VAL A 409 28.28 2.31 -5.01
CA VAL A 409 27.38 1.55 -4.11
C VAL A 409 26.75 2.42 -3.01
N ARG A 410 27.33 3.59 -2.72
CA ARG A 410 26.91 4.51 -1.67
C ARG A 410 25.57 5.22 -1.97
N PRO A 411 25.36 5.88 -3.14
CA PRO A 411 24.06 6.42 -3.55
C PRO A 411 22.88 5.44 -3.44
N ILE A 412 23.10 4.16 -3.80
CA ILE A 412 22.05 3.13 -3.78
C ILE A 412 21.66 2.74 -2.34
N ALA A 413 22.63 2.63 -1.42
CA ALA A 413 22.33 2.34 -0.02
C ALA A 413 21.46 3.44 0.62
N HIS A 414 21.69 4.71 0.28
CA HIS A 414 20.83 5.82 0.70
C HIS A 414 19.44 5.76 0.04
N ALA A 415 19.40 5.57 -1.29
CA ALA A 415 18.14 5.42 -2.02
C ALA A 415 17.28 4.20 -1.61
N ILE A 416 17.79 3.31 -0.75
CA ILE A 416 17.05 2.18 -0.15
C ILE A 416 16.73 2.47 1.33
N TRP A 417 17.70 2.92 2.11
CA TRP A 417 17.54 3.20 3.54
C TRP A 417 16.49 4.27 3.84
N ASP A 418 16.43 5.31 3.02
CA ASP A 418 15.57 6.45 3.28
C ASP A 418 14.09 6.16 2.93
N PRO A 419 13.77 5.46 1.82
CA PRO A 419 12.43 4.92 1.60
C PRO A 419 11.94 3.93 2.67
N HIS A 420 12.83 3.26 3.42
CA HIS A 420 12.37 2.40 4.54
C HIS A 420 11.66 3.24 5.61
N PHE A 421 12.18 4.43 5.94
CA PHE A 421 11.49 5.36 6.85
C PHE A 421 10.20 5.91 6.24
N GLY A 422 10.17 6.17 4.94
CA GLY A 422 8.95 6.52 4.22
C GLY A 422 7.88 5.44 4.33
N GLN A 423 8.25 4.18 4.12
CA GLN A 423 7.35 3.03 4.28
C GLN A 423 6.88 2.87 5.73
N LEU A 424 7.76 3.02 6.72
CA LEU A 424 7.38 2.99 8.14
C LEU A 424 6.41 4.12 8.48
N SER A 425 6.59 5.33 7.92
CA SER A 425 5.62 6.40 8.08
C SER A 425 4.25 6.03 7.54
N ILE A 426 4.18 5.40 6.36
CA ILE A 426 2.90 4.97 5.78
C ILE A 426 2.26 3.91 6.70
N ILE A 427 3.03 2.97 7.23
CA ILE A 427 2.54 1.97 8.19
C ILE A 427 1.99 2.63 9.45
N PHE A 428 2.70 3.59 10.06
CA PHE A 428 2.22 4.29 11.24
C PHE A 428 1.01 5.19 10.96
N LEU A 429 0.92 5.79 9.78
CA LEU A 429 -0.24 6.55 9.36
C LEU A 429 -1.47 5.65 9.18
N TRP A 430 -1.30 4.49 8.53
CA TRP A 430 -2.34 3.48 8.41
C TRP A 430 -2.80 2.99 9.79
N LEU A 431 -1.86 2.65 10.69
CA LEU A 431 -2.17 2.28 12.08
C LEU A 431 -2.95 3.40 12.79
N SER A 432 -2.51 4.65 12.69
CA SER A 432 -3.23 5.81 13.23
C SER A 432 -4.67 5.86 12.74
N GLY A 433 -4.91 5.62 11.44
CA GLY A 433 -6.24 5.53 10.87
C GLY A 433 -7.08 4.43 11.52
N MET A 434 -6.52 3.23 11.69
CA MET A 434 -7.24 2.10 12.31
C MET A 434 -7.65 2.40 13.76
N TYR A 435 -6.75 2.94 14.57
CA TYR A 435 -7.05 3.35 15.95
C TYR A 435 -8.05 4.51 16.01
N PHE A 436 -7.95 5.50 15.11
CA PHE A 436 -8.88 6.63 15.06
C PHE A 436 -10.30 6.21 14.67
N HIS A 437 -10.43 5.32 13.67
CA HIS A 437 -11.72 4.74 13.28
C HIS A 437 -12.35 3.96 14.44
N GLY A 438 -11.55 3.16 15.15
CA GLY A 438 -11.96 2.50 16.39
C GLY A 438 -12.44 3.47 17.47
N ALA A 439 -11.80 4.63 17.59
CA ALA A 439 -12.13 5.62 18.61
C ALA A 439 -13.35 6.50 18.29
N ARG A 440 -13.78 6.61 17.03
CA ARG A 440 -14.75 7.64 16.59
C ARG A 440 -15.96 7.10 15.84
N PHE A 441 -15.81 5.97 15.16
CA PHE A 441 -16.80 5.44 14.23
C PHE A 441 -17.00 3.95 14.43
N SER A 442 -17.04 3.52 15.69
CA SER A 442 -17.07 2.10 16.03
C SER A 442 -18.06 1.80 17.16
N ASN A 443 -18.32 0.52 17.37
CA ASN A 443 -19.07 0.01 18.51
C ASN A 443 -18.15 -0.68 19.55
N TYR A 444 -16.90 -0.24 19.68
CA TYR A 444 -15.88 -0.94 20.48
C TYR A 444 -16.26 -1.12 21.95
N GLU A 445 -16.74 -0.08 22.65
CA GLU A 445 -17.13 -0.20 24.06
C GLU A 445 -18.34 -1.13 24.23
N ALA A 446 -19.31 -1.06 23.32
CA ALA A 446 -20.45 -1.95 23.32
C ALA A 446 -20.01 -3.41 23.08
N TRP A 447 -19.17 -3.65 22.08
CA TRP A 447 -18.57 -4.95 21.82
C TRP A 447 -17.77 -5.48 23.03
N LEU A 448 -17.04 -4.61 23.73
CA LEU A 448 -16.26 -5.01 24.90
C LEU A 448 -17.14 -5.53 26.04
N SER A 449 -18.38 -5.02 26.16
CA SER A 449 -19.38 -5.47 27.14
C SER A 449 -20.09 -6.78 26.76
N ASP A 450 -20.28 -7.07 25.47
CA ASP A 450 -20.83 -8.34 24.98
C ASP A 450 -20.14 -8.81 23.69
N PRO A 451 -18.91 -9.35 23.81
CA PRO A 451 -18.08 -9.71 22.66
C PRO A 451 -18.55 -10.97 21.93
N THR A 452 -19.51 -11.71 22.52
CA THR A 452 -20.04 -12.95 21.97
C THR A 452 -21.18 -12.75 20.98
N HIS A 453 -21.99 -11.69 21.16
CA HIS A 453 -23.17 -11.43 20.33
C HIS A 453 -23.03 -10.18 19.45
N ILE A 454 -22.30 -9.17 19.91
CA ILE A 454 -22.08 -7.95 19.13
C ILE A 454 -20.98 -8.21 18.09
N ALA A 455 -21.21 -7.80 16.85
CA ALA A 455 -20.21 -7.90 15.79
C ALA A 455 -19.30 -6.66 15.78
N PRO A 456 -17.99 -6.81 15.56
CA PRO A 456 -17.08 -5.67 15.51
C PRO A 456 -17.36 -4.80 14.27
N SER A 457 -17.55 -3.50 14.47
CA SER A 457 -17.74 -2.52 13.39
C SER A 457 -16.95 -1.25 13.68
N ALA A 458 -16.22 -0.75 12.67
CA ALA A 458 -15.39 0.47 12.78
C ALA A 458 -15.45 1.35 11.53
N GLN A 459 -16.47 1.15 10.70
CA GLN A 459 -16.69 1.93 9.49
C GLN A 459 -18.17 2.23 9.32
N VAL A 460 -18.50 3.49 9.09
CA VAL A 460 -19.87 3.95 8.86
C VAL A 460 -19.93 4.59 7.49
N VAL A 461 -20.91 4.18 6.70
CA VAL A 461 -21.17 4.71 5.36
C VAL A 461 -22.14 5.87 5.45
N TRP A 462 -21.88 6.95 4.73
CA TRP A 462 -22.79 8.10 4.70
C TRP A 462 -24.08 7.80 3.93
N PRO A 463 -25.25 8.29 4.40
CA PRO A 463 -26.55 8.10 3.76
C PRO A 463 -26.72 9.03 2.56
N ILE A 464 -26.12 8.66 1.43
CA ILE A 464 -26.08 9.50 0.23
C ILE A 464 -27.03 8.97 -0.86
N VAL A 465 -26.81 7.73 -1.30
CA VAL A 465 -27.51 7.12 -2.46
C VAL A 465 -28.28 5.85 -2.09
N GLY A 466 -28.70 5.70 -0.83
CA GLY A 466 -29.19 4.42 -0.29
C GLY A 466 -28.06 3.48 0.13
N GLN A 467 -26.80 3.94 0.10
CA GLN A 467 -25.64 3.14 0.51
C GLN A 467 -25.51 3.00 2.04
N GLU A 468 -26.24 3.78 2.82
CA GLU A 468 -26.39 3.57 4.28
C GLU A 468 -27.02 2.22 4.60
N ILE A 469 -27.60 1.56 3.62
CA ILE A 469 -28.04 0.18 3.73
C ILE A 469 -26.88 -0.79 4.02
N LEU A 470 -25.63 -0.39 3.73
CA LEU A 470 -24.41 -1.08 4.13
C LEU A 470 -24.13 -0.95 5.64
N ASN A 471 -24.73 0.03 6.33
CA ASN A 471 -24.68 0.14 7.78
C ASN A 471 -25.63 -0.88 8.41
N GLY A 472 -25.20 -2.15 8.37
CA GLY A 472 -25.91 -3.26 8.99
C GLY A 472 -26.08 -3.05 10.49
N ASP A 473 -27.14 -3.62 11.05
CA ASP A 473 -27.28 -3.72 12.50
C ASP A 473 -26.30 -4.77 13.02
N VAL A 474 -25.24 -4.30 13.68
CA VAL A 474 -24.16 -5.11 14.24
C VAL A 474 -24.31 -5.31 15.75
N GLY A 475 -25.41 -4.83 16.35
CA GLY A 475 -25.62 -4.82 17.79
C GLY A 475 -24.97 -3.64 18.51
N GLY A 476 -25.24 -3.51 19.82
CA GLY A 476 -24.69 -2.44 20.65
C GLY A 476 -25.27 -1.04 20.38
N GLY A 477 -26.45 -0.95 19.75
CA GLY A 477 -27.07 0.32 19.36
C GLY A 477 -26.34 1.05 18.23
N PHE A 478 -25.48 0.36 17.49
CA PHE A 478 -24.65 0.91 16.42
C PHE A 478 -24.97 0.26 15.08
N ARG A 479 -24.90 1.05 14.01
CA ARG A 479 -25.07 0.59 12.63
C ARG A 479 -23.86 0.97 11.80
N GLY A 480 -23.25 -0.02 11.16
CA GLY A 480 -22.02 0.17 10.40
C GLY A 480 -21.62 -1.09 9.63
N ILE A 481 -20.47 -1.04 8.96
CA ILE A 481 -19.89 -2.19 8.28
C ILE A 481 -19.18 -3.07 9.31
N GLN A 482 -19.51 -4.35 9.32
CA GLN A 482 -18.77 -5.34 10.11
C GLN A 482 -17.34 -5.47 9.58
N ILE A 483 -16.36 -5.32 10.44
CA ILE A 483 -14.93 -5.47 10.10
C ILE A 483 -14.45 -6.89 10.40
N THR A 484 -13.53 -7.41 9.59
CA THR A 484 -12.92 -8.74 9.76
C THR A 484 -11.41 -8.70 9.95
N SER A 485 -10.89 -7.53 10.37
CA SER A 485 -9.45 -7.27 10.58
C SER A 485 -8.92 -7.72 11.93
N GLY A 486 -9.81 -8.01 12.90
CA GLY A 486 -9.43 -8.49 14.24
C GLY A 486 -8.93 -7.41 15.22
N PHE A 487 -9.07 -6.12 14.88
CA PHE A 487 -8.57 -5.03 15.73
C PHE A 487 -9.22 -4.98 17.11
N PHE A 488 -10.52 -5.28 17.23
CA PHE A 488 -11.23 -5.26 18.52
C PHE A 488 -10.65 -6.30 19.49
N GLN A 489 -10.39 -7.51 19.01
CA GLN A 489 -9.77 -8.59 19.78
C GLN A 489 -8.34 -8.23 20.21
N ILE A 490 -7.57 -7.57 19.33
CA ILE A 490 -6.21 -7.08 19.66
C ILE A 490 -6.27 -5.99 20.75
N TRP A 491 -7.20 -5.04 20.63
CA TRP A 491 -7.32 -3.95 21.59
C TRP A 491 -7.77 -4.44 22.97
N ARG A 492 -8.72 -5.37 23.03
CA ARG A 492 -9.08 -6.05 24.29
C ARG A 492 -7.87 -6.76 24.91
N ALA A 493 -7.12 -7.52 24.10
CA ALA A 493 -5.89 -8.19 24.54
C ALA A 493 -4.73 -7.23 24.88
N SER A 494 -4.90 -5.92 24.70
CA SER A 494 -3.94 -4.89 25.12
C SER A 494 -4.40 -4.14 26.37
N GLY A 495 -5.56 -4.51 26.94
CA GLY A 495 -6.14 -3.87 28.11
C GLY A 495 -6.78 -2.50 27.81
N ILE A 496 -7.22 -2.27 26.57
CA ILE A 496 -7.94 -1.04 26.22
C ILE A 496 -9.40 -1.18 26.68
N THR A 497 -9.90 -0.20 27.43
CA THR A 497 -11.26 -0.21 28.01
C THR A 497 -12.16 0.92 27.55
N SER A 498 -11.61 1.93 26.86
CA SER A 498 -12.37 3.09 26.38
C SER A 498 -11.86 3.65 25.05
N GLU A 499 -12.75 4.32 24.32
CA GLU A 499 -12.43 4.99 23.05
C GLU A 499 -11.38 6.10 23.21
N LEU A 500 -11.29 6.72 24.40
CA LEU A 500 -10.30 7.76 24.68
C LEU A 500 -8.86 7.23 24.54
N GLN A 501 -8.61 6.00 25.00
CA GLN A 501 -7.29 5.37 24.88
C GLN A 501 -6.94 5.08 23.42
N LEU A 502 -7.91 4.65 22.61
CA LEU A 502 -7.73 4.46 21.16
C LEU A 502 -7.40 5.79 20.48
N TYR A 503 -8.10 6.88 20.85
CA TYR A 503 -7.83 8.21 20.32
C TYR A 503 -6.40 8.68 20.63
N CYS A 504 -5.95 8.55 21.88
CA CYS A 504 -4.58 8.89 22.25
C CYS A 504 -3.54 8.04 21.51
N THR A 505 -3.82 6.76 21.31
CA THR A 505 -2.96 5.84 20.56
C THR A 505 -2.86 6.23 19.08
N ALA A 506 -3.97 6.65 18.48
CA ALA A 506 -3.99 7.17 17.11
C ALA A 506 -3.10 8.41 16.96
N ILE A 507 -3.24 9.40 17.85
CA ILE A 507 -2.40 10.60 17.84
C ILE A 507 -0.92 10.24 18.05
N GLY A 508 -0.62 9.31 18.96
CA GLY A 508 0.73 8.79 19.16
C GLY A 508 1.31 8.21 17.87
N ALA A 509 0.58 7.30 17.20
CA ALA A 509 0.99 6.71 15.93
C ALA A 509 1.19 7.78 14.83
N LEU A 510 0.34 8.81 14.76
CA LEU A 510 0.49 9.92 13.81
C LEU A 510 1.76 10.76 14.06
N VAL A 511 2.09 11.02 15.33
CA VAL A 511 3.35 11.67 15.70
C VAL A 511 4.54 10.79 15.29
N PHE A 512 4.47 9.48 15.54
CA PHE A 512 5.50 8.54 15.09
C PHE A 512 5.64 8.47 13.57
N ALA A 513 4.54 8.54 12.81
CA ALA A 513 4.60 8.64 11.35
C ALA A 513 5.40 9.88 10.91
N SER A 514 5.10 11.04 11.53
CA SER A 514 5.82 12.29 11.29
C SER A 514 7.30 12.20 11.66
N LEU A 515 7.63 11.53 12.77
CA LEU A 515 9.01 11.28 13.19
C LEU A 515 9.75 10.35 12.22
N MET A 516 9.08 9.33 11.66
CA MET A 516 9.68 8.48 10.63
C MET A 516 9.99 9.26 9.36
N LEU A 517 9.06 10.11 8.87
CA LEU A 517 9.34 11.00 7.74
C LEU A 517 10.53 11.92 8.02
N PHE A 518 10.57 12.51 9.22
CA PHE A 518 11.69 13.34 9.63
C PHE A 518 13.00 12.55 9.69
N ALA A 519 13.00 11.32 10.24
CA ALA A 519 14.17 10.46 10.31
C ALA A 519 14.68 10.08 8.92
N GLY A 520 13.80 9.74 7.98
CA GLY A 520 14.16 9.48 6.59
C GLY A 520 14.77 10.70 5.91
N TRP A 521 14.13 11.87 6.05
CA TRP A 521 14.69 13.14 5.56
C TRP A 521 16.05 13.45 6.20
N PHE A 522 16.19 13.26 7.51
CA PHE A 522 17.40 13.58 8.26
C PHE A 522 18.55 12.66 7.86
N HIS A 523 18.33 11.34 7.81
CA HIS A 523 19.35 10.37 7.43
C HIS A 523 19.68 10.38 5.94
N TYR A 524 18.82 10.92 5.08
CA TYR A 524 19.19 11.18 3.68
C TYR A 524 19.95 12.49 3.51
N HIS A 525 19.33 13.59 3.95
CA HIS A 525 19.78 14.93 3.60
C HIS A 525 20.78 15.53 4.58
N LYS A 526 20.82 15.10 5.85
CA LYS A 526 21.65 15.73 6.90
C LYS A 526 22.74 14.82 7.44
N ALA A 527 22.40 13.60 7.79
CA ALA A 527 23.28 12.65 8.47
C ALA A 527 23.35 11.31 7.70
N ALA A 528 23.67 11.40 6.41
CA ALA A 528 23.89 10.28 5.51
C ALA A 528 24.97 9.31 6.05
N PRO A 529 24.60 8.09 6.49
CA PRO A 529 25.57 7.07 6.93
C PRO A 529 26.55 6.70 5.81
N LYS A 530 27.75 6.22 6.16
CA LYS A 530 28.72 5.75 5.15
C LYS A 530 28.46 4.29 4.80
N LEU A 531 28.92 3.84 3.64
CA LEU A 531 28.78 2.44 3.22
C LEU A 531 29.33 1.44 4.25
N ALA A 532 30.44 1.77 4.92
CA ALA A 532 31.00 0.93 5.98
C ALA A 532 30.03 0.67 7.14
N TRP A 533 29.12 1.61 7.43
CA TRP A 533 28.06 1.42 8.44
C TRP A 533 26.98 0.45 7.93
N PHE A 534 26.56 0.57 6.67
CA PHE A 534 25.59 -0.36 6.06
C PHE A 534 26.15 -1.78 5.91
N GLN A 535 27.46 -1.91 5.73
CA GLN A 535 28.16 -3.20 5.59
C GLN A 535 28.61 -3.79 6.92
N ASP A 536 28.39 -3.10 8.05
CA ASP A 536 28.64 -3.61 9.40
C ASP A 536 27.51 -4.58 9.81
N VAL A 537 27.50 -5.75 9.18
CA VAL A 537 26.48 -6.78 9.36
C VAL A 537 26.52 -7.40 10.75
N GLU A 538 27.68 -7.41 11.41
CA GLU A 538 27.86 -7.93 12.76
C GLU A 538 27.17 -6.99 13.77
N SER A 539 27.38 -5.68 13.65
CA SER A 539 26.64 -4.68 14.42
C SER A 539 25.14 -4.74 14.10
N MET A 540 24.75 -4.76 12.83
CA MET A 540 23.34 -4.81 12.43
C MET A 540 22.61 -6.02 13.03
N LEU A 541 23.18 -7.23 12.93
CA LEU A 541 22.58 -8.43 13.50
C LEU A 541 22.51 -8.38 15.03
N ASN A 542 23.56 -7.93 15.72
CA ASN A 542 23.54 -7.80 17.18
C ASN A 542 22.43 -6.82 17.63
N HIS A 543 22.31 -5.65 16.98
CA HIS A 543 21.29 -4.66 17.32
C HIS A 543 19.88 -5.10 16.95
N HIS A 544 19.69 -5.81 15.84
CA HIS A 544 18.36 -6.31 15.48
C HIS A 544 17.92 -7.48 16.37
N LEU A 545 18.81 -8.44 16.65
CA LEU A 545 18.51 -9.57 17.51
C LEU A 545 18.31 -9.11 18.96
N ALA A 546 19.31 -8.51 19.60
CA ALA A 546 19.20 -8.13 21.01
C ALA A 546 18.34 -6.88 21.21
N GLY A 547 18.52 -5.85 20.39
CA GLY A 547 17.81 -4.58 20.53
C GLY A 547 16.37 -4.67 20.03
N LEU A 548 16.17 -4.78 18.72
CA LEU A 548 14.83 -4.71 18.12
C LEU A 548 13.93 -5.87 18.57
N LEU A 549 14.40 -7.12 18.46
CA LEU A 549 13.61 -8.30 18.82
C LEU A 549 13.65 -8.58 20.33
N GLY A 550 14.85 -8.58 20.95
CA GLY A 550 15.02 -8.87 22.37
C GLY A 550 14.35 -7.85 23.29
N LEU A 551 14.72 -6.56 23.18
CA LEU A 551 14.10 -5.51 24.01
C LEU A 551 12.63 -5.25 23.63
N GLY A 552 12.27 -5.42 22.35
CA GLY A 552 10.88 -5.35 21.91
C GLY A 552 10.01 -6.42 22.59
N SER A 553 10.45 -7.68 22.56
CA SER A 553 9.76 -8.79 23.21
C SER A 553 9.72 -8.64 24.74
N LEU A 554 10.82 -8.16 25.35
CA LEU A 554 10.86 -7.89 26.80
C LEU A 554 9.87 -6.80 27.22
N SER A 555 9.81 -5.71 26.44
CA SER A 555 8.90 -4.60 26.69
C SER A 555 7.44 -5.03 26.53
N TRP A 556 7.16 -5.87 25.53
CA TRP A 556 5.82 -6.43 25.34
C TRP A 556 5.43 -7.40 26.46
N ALA A 557 6.33 -8.26 26.94
CA ALA A 557 6.09 -9.09 28.12
C ALA A 557 5.79 -8.23 29.36
N GLY A 558 6.55 -7.16 29.58
CA GLY A 558 6.28 -6.20 30.66
C GLY A 558 4.91 -5.53 30.54
N HIS A 559 4.53 -5.10 29.33
CA HIS A 559 3.20 -4.56 29.07
C HIS A 559 2.10 -5.60 29.37
N GLN A 560 2.27 -6.84 28.89
CA GLN A 560 1.30 -7.91 29.16
C GLN A 560 1.14 -8.16 30.66
N ILE A 561 2.25 -8.30 31.40
CA ILE A 561 2.25 -8.60 32.83
C ILE A 561 1.60 -7.48 33.66
N HIS A 562 1.92 -6.23 33.36
CA HIS A 562 1.57 -5.10 34.23
C HIS A 562 0.30 -4.34 33.80
N VAL A 563 -0.14 -4.49 32.55
CA VAL A 563 -1.30 -3.76 32.00
C VAL A 563 -2.37 -4.71 31.49
N SER A 564 -2.02 -5.57 30.53
CA SER A 564 -3.03 -6.39 29.85
C SER A 564 -3.64 -7.46 30.76
N LEU A 565 -2.82 -8.21 31.48
CA LEU A 565 -3.25 -9.30 32.35
C LEU A 565 -4.28 -8.85 33.41
N PRO A 566 -4.01 -7.84 34.25
CA PRO A 566 -4.96 -7.45 35.29
C PRO A 566 -6.31 -6.99 34.71
N ILE A 567 -6.29 -6.25 33.60
CA ILE A 567 -7.51 -5.76 32.94
C ILE A 567 -8.31 -6.91 32.33
N ASN A 568 -7.66 -7.82 31.61
CA ASN A 568 -8.35 -8.97 31.02
C ASN A 568 -8.94 -9.90 32.09
N GLN A 569 -8.28 -10.06 33.24
CA GLN A 569 -8.86 -10.83 34.36
C GLN A 569 -10.19 -10.25 34.85
N PHE A 570 -10.32 -8.93 34.92
CA PHE A 570 -11.60 -8.27 35.24
C PHE A 570 -12.62 -8.39 34.10
N LEU A 571 -12.18 -8.20 32.86
CA LEU A 571 -13.06 -8.31 31.69
C LEU A 571 -13.61 -9.74 31.51
N ASP A 572 -12.82 -10.77 31.83
CA ASP A 572 -13.22 -12.17 31.76
C ASP A 572 -14.12 -12.56 32.95
N ALA A 573 -14.08 -11.79 34.04
CA ALA A 573 -15.01 -11.88 35.16
C ALA A 573 -16.35 -11.14 34.91
N GLY A 574 -16.52 -10.51 33.75
CA GLY A 574 -17.74 -9.80 33.37
C GLY A 574 -17.91 -8.44 34.04
N VAL A 575 -16.83 -7.84 34.56
CA VAL A 575 -16.86 -6.48 35.11
C VAL A 575 -17.00 -5.47 33.98
N ASP A 576 -17.87 -4.47 34.17
CA ASP A 576 -18.06 -3.40 33.19
C ASP A 576 -16.73 -2.66 32.96
N PRO A 577 -16.31 -2.40 31.70
CA PRO A 577 -15.04 -1.75 31.40
C PRO A 577 -14.83 -0.40 32.10
N LYS A 578 -15.90 0.30 32.48
CA LYS A 578 -15.85 1.60 33.19
C LYS A 578 -15.59 1.46 34.68
N GLU A 579 -15.84 0.28 35.26
CA GLU A 579 -15.57 -0.03 36.67
C GLU A 579 -14.15 -0.56 36.89
N ILE A 580 -13.46 -0.96 35.82
CA ILE A 580 -12.08 -1.45 35.87
C ILE A 580 -11.13 -0.27 36.14
N PRO A 581 -10.25 -0.36 37.16
CA PRO A 581 -9.21 0.64 37.40
C PRO A 581 -8.38 0.91 36.14
N LEU A 582 -8.00 2.16 35.91
CA LEU A 582 -7.20 2.48 34.73
C LEU A 582 -5.80 1.83 34.82
N PRO A 583 -5.16 1.49 33.68
CA PRO A 583 -3.86 0.81 33.67
C PRO A 583 -2.78 1.40 34.61
N HIS A 584 -2.74 2.73 34.74
CA HIS A 584 -1.75 3.40 35.58
C HIS A 584 -1.99 3.18 37.09
N GLU A 585 -3.21 2.88 37.51
CA GLU A 585 -3.54 2.57 38.91
C GLU A 585 -2.94 1.23 39.32
N PHE A 586 -2.96 0.22 38.44
CA PHE A 586 -2.29 -1.06 38.68
C PHE A 586 -0.77 -0.92 38.77
N ILE A 587 -0.18 -0.03 37.97
CA ILE A 587 1.27 0.22 37.98
C ILE A 587 1.70 0.93 39.28
N LEU A 588 0.92 1.92 39.72
CA LEU A 588 1.26 2.75 40.89
C LEU A 588 0.89 2.08 42.22
N ASN A 589 -0.14 1.23 42.23
CA ASN A 589 -0.63 0.57 43.43
C ASN A 589 -0.37 -0.94 43.38
N ARG A 590 0.74 -1.34 44.00
CA ARG A 590 1.13 -2.76 44.11
C ARG A 590 0.08 -3.61 44.82
N ASP A 591 -0.70 -3.03 45.74
CA ASP A 591 -1.69 -3.79 46.52
C ASP A 591 -2.86 -4.24 45.62
N LEU A 592 -3.17 -3.51 44.55
CA LEU A 592 -4.17 -3.93 43.55
C LEU A 592 -3.68 -5.16 42.76
N LEU A 593 -2.42 -5.15 42.31
CA LEU A 593 -1.83 -6.31 41.62
C LEU A 593 -1.69 -7.51 42.55
N ALA A 594 -1.31 -7.30 43.81
CA ALA A 594 -1.17 -8.37 44.80
C ALA A 594 -2.50 -9.03 45.17
N GLN A 595 -3.63 -8.33 45.01
CA GLN A 595 -4.97 -8.93 45.19
C GLN A 595 -5.33 -9.90 44.05
N LEU A 596 -4.92 -9.59 42.82
CA LEU A 596 -5.13 -10.45 41.64
C LEU A 596 -4.12 -11.60 41.57
N TYR A 597 -2.86 -11.29 41.86
CA TYR A 597 -1.71 -12.17 41.78
C TYR A 597 -0.88 -12.04 43.07
N PRO A 598 -1.15 -12.86 44.11
CA PRO A 598 -0.48 -12.80 45.41
C PRO A 598 1.06 -12.74 45.37
N SER A 599 1.66 -13.37 44.37
CA SER A 599 3.10 -13.35 44.10
C SER A 599 3.71 -11.94 43.96
N PHE A 600 2.94 -10.92 43.58
CA PHE A 600 3.43 -9.52 43.51
C PHE A 600 3.79 -8.93 44.87
N ALA A 601 3.26 -9.47 45.98
CA ALA A 601 3.62 -9.05 47.33
C ALA A 601 5.10 -9.37 47.67
N GLU A 602 5.69 -10.40 47.05
CA GLU A 602 7.10 -10.79 47.24
C GLU A 602 8.08 -9.83 46.53
N GLY A 603 7.58 -8.99 45.62
CA GLY A 603 8.36 -8.04 44.83
C GLY A 603 9.38 -8.71 43.89
N ALA A 604 10.48 -8.00 43.60
CA ALA A 604 11.53 -8.49 42.69
C ALA A 604 12.57 -9.42 43.39
N THR A 605 12.43 -9.69 44.68
CA THR A 605 13.39 -10.51 45.43
C THR A 605 13.54 -11.94 44.86
N PRO A 606 12.45 -12.66 44.53
CA PRO A 606 12.56 -13.99 43.90
C PRO A 606 13.30 -13.97 42.55
N PHE A 607 13.20 -12.88 41.78
CA PHE A 607 13.93 -12.71 40.53
C PHE A 607 15.45 -12.67 40.74
N PHE A 608 15.94 -11.82 41.65
CA PHE A 608 17.38 -11.68 41.93
C PHE A 608 17.99 -12.86 42.66
N THR A 609 17.18 -13.62 43.40
CA THR A 609 17.61 -14.85 44.10
C THR A 609 17.44 -16.11 43.26
N LEU A 610 16.96 -15.99 42.02
CA LEU A 610 16.68 -17.09 41.09
C LEU A 610 15.65 -18.11 41.60
N ASN A 611 14.79 -17.72 42.55
CA ASN A 611 13.67 -18.54 43.01
C ASN A 611 12.41 -18.28 42.17
N TRP A 612 12.50 -18.56 40.86
CA TRP A 612 11.49 -18.16 39.88
C TRP A 612 10.17 -18.95 39.94
N SER A 613 10.11 -20.05 40.72
CA SER A 613 8.88 -20.81 40.95
C SER A 613 7.75 -19.95 41.55
N LYS A 614 8.09 -18.83 42.19
CA LYS A 614 7.18 -17.87 42.79
C LYS A 614 6.35 -17.06 41.78
N TYR A 615 6.74 -17.03 40.51
CA TYR A 615 6.05 -16.24 39.46
C TYR A 615 5.04 -17.04 38.63
N ALA A 616 4.75 -18.30 39.02
CA ALA A 616 3.92 -19.22 38.25
C ALA A 616 2.43 -18.81 38.13
N GLU A 617 1.98 -17.78 38.83
CA GLU A 617 0.59 -17.29 38.77
C GLU A 617 0.31 -16.47 37.49
N PHE A 618 1.29 -15.67 37.04
CA PHE A 618 1.16 -14.79 35.88
C PHE A 618 2.14 -15.14 34.74
N LEU A 619 3.15 -15.98 35.00
CA LEU A 619 4.00 -16.63 34.00
C LEU A 619 3.71 -18.13 33.98
N THR A 620 2.63 -18.50 33.31
CA THR A 620 2.16 -19.90 33.29
C THR A 620 2.74 -20.69 32.11
N PHE A 621 2.47 -21.99 32.08
CA PHE A 621 2.76 -22.87 30.95
C PHE A 621 1.62 -23.89 30.79
N ARG A 622 0.39 -23.37 30.65
CA ARG A 622 -0.82 -24.21 30.61
C ARG A 622 -0.90 -24.98 29.28
N GLY A 623 -0.76 -24.27 28.17
CA GLY A 623 -1.06 -24.79 26.85
C GLY A 623 -2.57 -24.85 26.58
N GLY A 624 -2.95 -24.95 25.30
CA GLY A 624 -4.34 -24.96 24.87
C GLY A 624 -5.00 -23.56 24.88
N LEU A 625 -6.34 -23.55 24.85
CA LEU A 625 -7.15 -22.34 24.82
C LEU A 625 -7.80 -22.09 26.19
N ASP A 626 -8.01 -20.82 26.50
CA ASP A 626 -8.86 -20.41 27.62
C ASP A 626 -10.33 -20.70 27.27
N PRO A 627 -11.06 -21.51 28.07
CA PRO A 627 -12.44 -21.86 27.78
C PRO A 627 -13.43 -20.69 27.91
N ILE A 628 -13.04 -19.58 28.56
CA ILE A 628 -13.90 -18.39 28.69
C ILE A 628 -13.85 -17.57 27.40
N THR A 629 -12.64 -17.28 26.92
CA THR A 629 -12.44 -16.39 25.78
C THR A 629 -12.29 -17.12 24.44
N GLY A 630 -11.94 -18.40 24.45
CA GLY A 630 -11.57 -19.17 23.26
C GLY A 630 -10.23 -18.76 22.64
N GLY A 631 -9.48 -17.84 23.25
CA GLY A 631 -8.14 -17.45 22.84
C GLY A 631 -7.05 -18.22 23.60
N LEU A 632 -5.78 -17.98 23.28
CA LEU A 632 -4.66 -18.44 24.09
C LEU A 632 -4.63 -17.74 25.46
N TRP A 633 -4.10 -18.44 26.47
CA TRP A 633 -3.87 -17.86 27.79
C TRP A 633 -2.87 -16.69 27.71
N LEU A 634 -3.31 -15.47 28.06
CA LEU A 634 -2.43 -14.29 28.06
C LEU A 634 -1.21 -14.46 28.98
N THR A 635 -1.34 -15.23 30.06
CA THR A 635 -0.23 -15.57 30.97
C THR A 635 0.83 -16.46 30.30
N ASP A 636 0.41 -17.37 29.42
CA ASP A 636 1.33 -18.17 28.59
C ASP A 636 1.98 -17.30 27.51
N ILE A 637 1.24 -16.35 26.92
CA ILE A 637 1.80 -15.41 25.93
C ILE A 637 2.84 -14.48 26.58
N ALA A 638 2.59 -13.99 27.80
CA ALA A 638 3.56 -13.20 28.56
C ALA A 638 4.85 -13.98 28.84
N HIS A 639 4.72 -15.24 29.27
CA HIS A 639 5.86 -16.12 29.48
C HIS A 639 6.59 -16.44 28.18
N HIS A 640 5.87 -16.65 27.08
CA HIS A 640 6.44 -16.83 25.75
C HIS A 640 7.30 -15.63 25.33
N HIS A 641 6.78 -14.40 25.44
CA HIS A 641 7.55 -13.20 25.10
C HIS A 641 8.76 -13.01 26.01
N LEU A 642 8.65 -13.32 27.31
CA LEU A 642 9.82 -13.28 28.19
C LEU A 642 10.90 -14.30 27.75
N ALA A 643 10.51 -15.52 27.37
CA ALA A 643 11.44 -16.52 26.87
C ALA A 643 12.09 -16.10 25.54
N ILE A 644 11.31 -15.54 24.61
CA ILE A 644 11.79 -15.02 23.32
C ILE A 644 12.73 -13.83 23.52
N ALA A 645 12.42 -12.94 24.47
CA ALA A 645 13.28 -11.82 24.83
C ALA A 645 14.67 -12.30 25.28
N ILE A 646 14.72 -13.26 26.22
CA ILE A 646 15.98 -13.81 26.71
C ILE A 646 16.75 -14.51 25.58
N LEU A 647 16.07 -15.30 24.76
CA LEU A 647 16.67 -16.00 23.62
C LEU A 647 17.34 -15.00 22.65
N PHE A 648 16.63 -13.94 22.25
CA PHE A 648 17.15 -12.97 21.30
C PHE A 648 18.19 -12.02 21.90
N LEU A 649 18.06 -11.67 23.18
CA LEU A 649 19.10 -10.93 23.90
C LEU A 649 20.40 -11.72 23.91
N ILE A 650 20.38 -13.03 24.20
CA ILE A 650 21.57 -13.87 24.16
C ILE A 650 22.09 -14.02 22.73
N ALA A 651 21.21 -14.30 21.76
CA ALA A 651 21.59 -14.49 20.36
C ALA A 651 22.29 -13.27 19.76
N GLY A 652 21.83 -12.05 20.11
CA GLY A 652 22.44 -10.81 19.65
C GLY A 652 23.78 -10.45 20.29
N HIS A 653 24.39 -11.34 21.10
CA HIS A 653 25.75 -11.19 21.63
C HIS A 653 26.72 -12.24 21.08
N MET A 654 26.32 -12.99 20.03
CA MET A 654 27.17 -14.01 19.40
C MET A 654 28.24 -13.42 18.46
N TYR A 655 27.96 -12.29 17.79
CA TYR A 655 28.81 -11.77 16.73
C TYR A 655 29.84 -10.77 17.25
N ARG A 656 31.07 -10.88 16.75
CA ARG A 656 32.21 -10.08 17.17
C ARG A 656 32.02 -8.62 16.76
N THR A 657 32.27 -7.71 17.69
CA THR A 657 32.28 -6.26 17.45
C THR A 657 33.57 -5.64 17.99
N ASN A 658 33.54 -4.37 18.40
CA ASN A 658 34.73 -3.58 18.77
C ASN A 658 35.50 -4.12 19.98
N TRP A 659 34.88 -4.93 20.84
CA TRP A 659 35.51 -5.50 22.05
C TRP A 659 36.28 -6.80 21.80
N GLY A 660 36.34 -7.29 20.56
CA GLY A 660 37.12 -8.47 20.18
C GLY A 660 36.54 -9.81 20.67
N ILE A 661 35.39 -9.81 21.35
CA ILE A 661 34.68 -11.01 21.85
C ILE A 661 33.55 -11.36 20.87
N GLY A 662 33.40 -12.64 20.54
CA GLY A 662 32.38 -13.17 19.61
C GLY A 662 32.98 -13.75 18.34
N HIS A 663 32.14 -14.05 17.35
CA HIS A 663 32.53 -14.65 16.08
C HIS A 663 32.37 -13.69 14.89
N GLY A 664 33.34 -13.68 13.96
CA GLY A 664 33.18 -12.98 12.68
C GLY A 664 32.35 -13.81 11.70
N ILE A 665 31.37 -13.22 11.02
CA ILE A 665 30.46 -13.97 10.13
C ILE A 665 31.22 -14.57 8.97
N LYS A 666 32.18 -13.83 8.42
CA LYS A 666 33.06 -14.32 7.35
C LYS A 666 33.86 -15.54 7.80
N ASP A 667 34.44 -15.50 9.01
CA ASP A 667 35.23 -16.60 9.56
C ASP A 667 34.37 -17.86 9.73
N ILE A 668 33.13 -17.70 10.23
CA ILE A 668 32.16 -18.79 10.33
C ILE A 668 31.91 -19.40 8.95
N LEU A 669 31.55 -18.58 7.95
CA LEU A 669 31.21 -19.07 6.61
C LEU A 669 32.38 -19.82 5.97
N GLU A 670 33.59 -19.26 6.03
CA GLU A 670 34.78 -19.86 5.42
C GLU A 670 35.26 -21.13 6.14
N ALA A 671 34.96 -21.30 7.42
CA ALA A 671 35.25 -22.53 8.16
C ALA A 671 34.36 -23.71 7.71
N HIS A 672 33.16 -23.44 7.19
CA HIS A 672 32.21 -24.49 6.78
C HIS A 672 32.48 -24.98 5.36
N LYS A 673 33.37 -25.98 5.25
CA LYS A 673 33.74 -26.65 4.00
C LYS A 673 33.63 -28.16 4.14
N GLY A 674 32.97 -28.80 3.18
CA GLY A 674 32.80 -30.25 3.13
C GLY A 674 33.48 -30.87 1.91
N PRO A 675 33.72 -32.19 1.91
CA PRO A 675 34.38 -32.88 0.81
C PRO A 675 33.59 -32.79 -0.51
N PHE A 676 32.25 -32.65 -0.44
CA PHE A 676 31.37 -32.59 -1.60
C PHE A 676 30.99 -31.16 -2.04
N THR A 677 31.32 -30.14 -1.25
CA THR A 677 30.87 -28.75 -1.48
C THR A 677 31.97 -27.82 -2.01
N GLY A 678 33.16 -28.34 -2.33
CA GLY A 678 34.24 -27.58 -2.93
C GLY A 678 34.78 -26.52 -1.97
N GLN A 679 34.74 -25.24 -2.38
CA GLN A 679 35.16 -24.12 -1.54
C GLN A 679 34.10 -23.69 -0.50
N GLY A 680 32.98 -24.42 -0.38
CA GLY A 680 31.95 -24.18 0.62
C GLY A 680 31.31 -22.80 0.46
N HIS A 681 31.07 -22.11 1.59
CA HIS A 681 30.41 -20.80 1.63
C HIS A 681 31.32 -19.61 1.26
N LYS A 682 32.51 -19.85 0.71
CA LYS A 682 33.41 -18.77 0.30
C LYS A 682 32.68 -17.82 -0.64
N GLY A 683 32.65 -16.54 -0.28
CA GLY A 683 32.02 -15.52 -1.10
C GLY A 683 30.61 -15.10 -0.72
N LEU A 684 29.91 -15.86 0.14
CA LEU A 684 28.55 -15.51 0.57
C LEU A 684 28.53 -14.22 1.40
N TYR A 685 29.53 -14.00 2.26
CA TYR A 685 29.67 -12.77 3.04
C TYR A 685 29.76 -11.55 2.11
N GLU A 686 30.62 -11.63 1.10
CA GLU A 686 30.76 -10.55 0.12
C GLU A 686 29.46 -10.35 -0.66
N ILE A 687 28.78 -11.42 -1.11
CA ILE A 687 27.50 -11.30 -1.84
C ILE A 687 26.47 -10.49 -1.05
N LEU A 688 26.25 -10.84 0.23
CA LEU A 688 25.24 -10.19 1.06
C LEU A 688 25.64 -8.76 1.50
N THR A 689 26.93 -8.45 1.55
CA THR A 689 27.42 -7.10 1.89
C THR A 689 27.54 -6.18 0.68
N THR A 690 27.62 -6.73 -0.55
CA THR A 690 27.74 -5.92 -1.77
C THR A 690 26.46 -5.81 -2.58
N SER A 691 25.53 -6.77 -2.48
CA SER A 691 24.26 -6.75 -3.23
C SER A 691 23.05 -6.67 -2.31
N TRP A 692 22.32 -5.55 -2.42
CA TRP A 692 21.01 -5.39 -1.77
C TRP A 692 19.95 -6.31 -2.37
N HIS A 693 20.04 -6.68 -3.65
CA HIS A 693 19.11 -7.62 -4.26
C HIS A 693 19.28 -9.04 -3.72
N ALA A 694 20.52 -9.46 -3.42
CA ALA A 694 20.77 -10.74 -2.75
C ALA A 694 20.16 -10.76 -1.33
N GLN A 695 20.37 -9.69 -0.55
CA GLN A 695 19.79 -9.57 0.79
C GLN A 695 18.25 -9.51 0.74
N LEU A 696 17.68 -8.69 -0.14
CA LEU A 696 16.23 -8.54 -0.30
C LEU A 696 15.60 -9.85 -0.75
N SER A 697 16.21 -10.57 -1.68
CA SER A 697 15.75 -11.90 -2.12
C SER A 697 15.63 -12.87 -0.94
N LEU A 698 16.68 -12.99 -0.13
CA LEU A 698 16.69 -13.88 1.03
C LEU A 698 15.65 -13.44 2.07
N ASN A 699 15.57 -12.14 2.36
CA ASN A 699 14.62 -11.59 3.32
C ASN A 699 13.17 -11.83 2.89
N LEU A 700 12.84 -11.62 1.61
CA LEU A 700 11.50 -11.87 1.07
C LEU A 700 11.13 -13.35 1.10
N ALA A 701 12.08 -14.25 0.84
CA ALA A 701 11.84 -15.69 0.95
C ALA A 701 11.50 -16.09 2.40
N MET A 702 12.31 -15.63 3.36
CA MET A 702 12.08 -15.92 4.78
C MET A 702 10.79 -15.27 5.30
N LEU A 703 10.57 -13.99 5.02
CA LEU A 703 9.39 -13.27 5.47
C LEU A 703 8.12 -13.83 4.83
N GLY A 704 8.13 -14.12 3.52
CA GLY A 704 6.98 -14.69 2.84
C GLY A 704 6.58 -16.06 3.40
N SER A 705 7.57 -16.93 3.66
CA SER A 705 7.32 -18.21 4.34
C SER A 705 6.84 -18.02 5.79
N LEU A 706 7.42 -17.07 6.53
CA LEU A 706 6.99 -16.76 7.90
C LEU A 706 5.54 -16.27 7.92
N THR A 707 5.12 -15.40 7.02
CA THR A 707 3.73 -14.92 6.93
C THR A 707 2.75 -16.06 6.69
N ILE A 708 3.09 -17.05 5.86
CA ILE A 708 2.28 -18.28 5.69
C ILE A 708 2.24 -19.10 6.97
N ILE A 709 3.37 -19.27 7.67
CA ILE A 709 3.41 -19.97 8.95
C ILE A 709 2.54 -19.25 10.00
N VAL A 710 2.58 -17.91 10.04
CA VAL A 710 1.71 -17.08 10.90
C VAL A 710 0.25 -17.36 10.60
N ALA A 711 -0.17 -17.45 9.33
CA ALA A 711 -1.53 -17.84 8.97
C ALA A 711 -1.91 -19.20 9.58
N HIS A 712 -1.05 -20.21 9.40
CA HIS A 712 -1.28 -21.56 9.93
C HIS A 712 -1.31 -21.61 11.47
N HIS A 713 -0.46 -20.84 12.14
CA HIS A 713 -0.42 -20.78 13.60
C HIS A 713 -1.63 -20.04 14.16
N MET A 714 -2.05 -18.91 13.56
CA MET A 714 -3.14 -18.09 14.09
C MET A 714 -4.49 -18.78 14.04
N TYR A 715 -4.79 -19.57 13.01
CA TYR A 715 -6.09 -20.26 12.96
C TYR A 715 -6.16 -21.45 13.92
N SER A 716 -5.05 -22.16 14.10
CA SER A 716 -4.99 -23.38 14.93
C SER A 716 -4.66 -23.07 16.39
N MET A 717 -4.13 -21.89 16.69
CA MET A 717 -3.86 -21.37 18.03
C MET A 717 -4.30 -19.90 18.12
N PRO A 718 -5.63 -19.61 18.11
CA PRO A 718 -6.15 -18.25 18.13
C PRO A 718 -5.58 -17.42 19.30
N PRO A 719 -4.71 -16.42 19.06
CA PRO A 719 -3.95 -15.80 20.13
C PRO A 719 -4.71 -14.69 20.87
N TYR A 720 -5.88 -14.29 20.37
CA TYR A 720 -6.65 -13.17 20.91
C TYR A 720 -8.01 -13.63 21.48
N PRO A 721 -8.50 -13.02 22.58
CA PRO A 721 -9.80 -13.32 23.15
C PRO A 721 -10.94 -13.15 22.14
N TYR A 722 -11.87 -14.10 22.12
CA TYR A 722 -13.05 -14.16 21.24
C TYR A 722 -12.76 -14.20 19.73
N LEU A 723 -11.50 -14.31 19.32
CA LEU A 723 -11.13 -14.43 17.91
C LEU A 723 -11.55 -15.78 17.32
N ALA A 724 -11.50 -16.86 18.11
CA ALA A 724 -11.77 -18.21 17.64
C ALA A 724 -13.23 -18.42 17.17
N ILE A 725 -14.18 -17.73 17.80
CA ILE A 725 -15.60 -17.79 17.46
C ILE A 725 -16.04 -16.73 16.42
N ASP A 726 -15.12 -15.85 16.03
CA ASP A 726 -15.27 -14.92 14.92
C ASP A 726 -14.68 -15.54 13.64
N TYR A 727 -15.46 -16.46 13.05
CA TYR A 727 -15.06 -17.24 11.87
C TYR A 727 -14.70 -16.35 10.67
N GLY A 728 -15.36 -15.19 10.53
CA GLY A 728 -15.09 -14.25 9.44
C GLY A 728 -13.71 -13.63 9.55
N THR A 729 -13.32 -13.22 10.76
CA THR A 729 -11.97 -12.70 11.04
C THR A 729 -10.91 -13.77 10.87
N GLN A 730 -11.13 -15.00 11.36
CA GLN A 730 -10.20 -16.13 11.17
C GLN A 730 -9.94 -16.42 9.69
N LEU A 731 -11.01 -16.51 8.88
CA LEU A 731 -10.89 -16.73 7.44
C LEU A 731 -10.17 -15.58 6.73
N SER A 732 -10.48 -14.35 7.11
CA SER A 732 -9.87 -13.15 6.53
C SER A 732 -8.37 -13.07 6.84
N LEU A 733 -7.97 -13.25 8.10
CA LEU A 733 -6.57 -13.19 8.52
C LEU A 733 -5.74 -14.32 7.89
N PHE A 734 -6.26 -15.55 7.85
CA PHE A 734 -5.61 -16.67 7.18
C PHE A 734 -5.37 -16.35 5.70
N THR A 735 -6.43 -15.98 4.98
CA THR A 735 -6.38 -15.68 3.54
C THR A 735 -5.43 -14.52 3.25
N HIS A 736 -5.49 -13.45 4.04
CA HIS A 736 -4.65 -12.26 3.90
C HIS A 736 -3.16 -12.59 4.02
N HIS A 737 -2.78 -13.31 5.08
CA HIS A 737 -1.39 -13.68 5.33
C HIS A 737 -0.86 -14.70 4.30
N MET A 738 -1.70 -15.63 3.84
CA MET A 738 -1.35 -16.56 2.76
C MET A 738 -1.01 -15.81 1.46
N TRP A 739 -1.83 -14.84 1.06
CA TRP A 739 -1.58 -14.03 -0.14
C TRP A 739 -0.32 -13.19 -0.03
N ILE A 740 -0.15 -12.45 1.07
CA ILE A 740 1.08 -11.66 1.29
C ILE A 740 2.31 -12.57 1.22
N GLY A 741 2.27 -13.73 1.88
CA GLY A 741 3.38 -14.68 1.85
C GLY A 741 3.72 -15.17 0.44
N GLY A 742 2.70 -15.52 -0.35
CA GLY A 742 2.87 -15.90 -1.75
C GLY A 742 3.51 -14.81 -2.61
N PHE A 743 3.05 -13.57 -2.50
CA PHE A 743 3.63 -12.43 -3.23
C PHE A 743 5.09 -12.18 -2.84
N LEU A 744 5.43 -12.23 -1.55
CA LEU A 744 6.80 -12.04 -1.08
C LEU A 744 7.73 -13.16 -1.59
N ILE A 745 7.29 -14.42 -1.59
CA ILE A 745 8.09 -15.55 -2.13
C ILE A 745 8.35 -15.39 -3.64
N VAL A 746 7.36 -14.96 -4.42
CA VAL A 746 7.57 -14.68 -5.86
C VAL A 746 8.54 -13.52 -6.05
N GLY A 747 8.41 -12.45 -5.25
CA GLY A 747 9.34 -11.32 -5.22
C GLY A 747 10.76 -11.75 -4.85
N ALA A 748 10.93 -12.72 -3.97
CA ALA A 748 12.23 -13.28 -3.60
C ALA A 748 12.96 -13.84 -4.82
N ALA A 749 12.28 -14.65 -5.63
CA ALA A 749 12.85 -15.20 -6.85
C ALA A 749 13.13 -14.14 -7.92
N ALA A 750 12.27 -13.12 -8.03
CA ALA A 750 12.51 -11.98 -8.91
C ALA A 750 13.83 -11.28 -8.55
N HIS A 751 14.05 -10.97 -7.28
CA HIS A 751 15.27 -10.33 -6.82
C HIS A 751 16.50 -11.25 -6.86
N ALA A 752 16.33 -12.57 -6.69
CA ALA A 752 17.40 -13.52 -6.94
C ALA A 752 17.86 -13.46 -8.41
N ALA A 753 16.92 -13.41 -9.35
CA ALA A 753 17.25 -13.29 -10.77
C ALA A 753 17.88 -11.93 -11.11
N ILE A 754 17.41 -10.83 -10.50
CA ILE A 754 18.02 -9.49 -10.67
C ILE A 754 19.47 -9.51 -10.16
N PHE A 755 19.72 -10.10 -8.98
CA PHE A 755 21.07 -10.32 -8.46
C PHE A 755 21.93 -11.10 -9.46
N MET A 756 21.40 -12.22 -9.99
CA MET A 756 22.11 -13.04 -10.96
C MET A 756 22.44 -12.29 -12.26
N VAL A 757 21.59 -11.38 -12.72
CA VAL A 757 21.84 -10.59 -13.94
C VAL A 757 22.86 -9.48 -13.69
N ARG A 758 22.69 -8.69 -12.62
CA ARG A 758 23.40 -7.42 -12.43
C ARG A 758 24.63 -7.52 -11.54
N ASP A 759 24.52 -8.21 -10.41
CA ASP A 759 25.48 -8.10 -9.31
C ASP A 759 26.36 -9.36 -9.18
N TYR A 760 25.97 -10.46 -9.81
CA TYR A 760 26.75 -11.69 -9.84
C TYR A 760 27.90 -11.62 -10.85
N ASP A 761 29.12 -11.80 -10.35
CA ASP A 761 30.33 -11.89 -11.15
C ASP A 761 30.92 -13.32 -11.11
N PRO A 762 30.95 -14.05 -12.25
CA PRO A 762 31.51 -15.40 -12.31
C PRO A 762 33.05 -15.43 -12.20
N THR A 763 33.75 -14.31 -12.40
CA THR A 763 35.23 -14.30 -12.42
C THR A 763 35.84 -14.39 -11.02
N THR A 764 35.10 -13.94 -10.01
CA THR A 764 35.50 -13.96 -8.60
C THR A 764 34.97 -15.18 -7.84
N ARG A 765 34.17 -16.03 -8.50
CA ARG A 765 33.42 -17.14 -7.89
C ARG A 765 33.73 -18.45 -8.59
N TYR A 766 34.70 -19.19 -8.05
CA TYR A 766 35.13 -20.48 -8.60
C TYR A 766 34.94 -21.60 -7.58
N ASN A 767 34.19 -22.63 -7.97
CA ASN A 767 34.02 -23.88 -7.24
C ASN A 767 33.51 -23.72 -5.79
N ASP A 768 32.79 -22.63 -5.52
CA ASP A 768 31.94 -22.46 -4.34
C ASP A 768 30.57 -23.13 -4.55
N LEU A 769 29.67 -22.99 -3.58
CA LEU A 769 28.32 -23.56 -3.65
C LEU A 769 27.49 -23.03 -4.83
N LEU A 770 27.52 -21.73 -5.09
CA LEU A 770 26.67 -21.11 -6.11
C LEU A 770 27.14 -21.49 -7.52
N ASP A 771 28.46 -21.46 -7.77
CA ASP A 771 29.03 -21.94 -9.03
C ASP A 771 28.72 -23.42 -9.26
N ARG A 772 28.79 -24.25 -8.21
CA ARG A 772 28.39 -25.66 -8.31
C ARG A 772 26.94 -25.78 -8.74
N VAL A 773 26.00 -25.11 -8.08
CA VAL A 773 24.56 -25.11 -8.43
C VAL A 773 24.35 -24.74 -9.91
N LEU A 774 25.04 -23.72 -10.40
CA LEU A 774 24.96 -23.32 -11.82
C LEU A 774 25.46 -24.40 -12.77
N ARG A 775 26.53 -25.13 -12.41
CA ARG A 775 27.07 -26.23 -13.23
C ARG A 775 26.15 -27.43 -13.37
N HIS A 776 25.20 -27.64 -12.44
CA HIS A 776 24.22 -28.74 -12.51
C HIS A 776 22.76 -28.27 -12.59
N ARG A 777 22.53 -27.00 -12.98
CA ARG A 777 21.18 -26.41 -13.10
C ARG A 777 20.24 -27.20 -14.01
N ASP A 778 20.75 -27.80 -15.08
CA ASP A 778 19.94 -28.61 -16.00
C ASP A 778 19.38 -29.86 -15.31
N ALA A 779 20.19 -30.49 -14.44
CA ALA A 779 19.75 -31.65 -13.66
C ALA A 779 18.71 -31.25 -12.62
N ILE A 780 18.90 -30.13 -11.91
CA ILE A 780 17.91 -29.65 -10.93
C ILE A 780 16.55 -29.44 -11.60
N ILE A 781 16.53 -28.71 -12.72
CA ILE A 781 15.28 -28.39 -13.43
C ILE A 781 14.65 -29.64 -14.05
N SER A 782 15.44 -30.58 -14.59
CA SER A 782 14.87 -31.80 -15.18
C SER A 782 14.23 -32.73 -14.14
N HIS A 783 14.86 -32.89 -12.97
CA HIS A 783 14.30 -33.69 -11.89
C HIS A 783 13.06 -33.03 -11.28
N LEU A 784 13.08 -31.71 -11.09
CA LEU A 784 11.92 -30.98 -10.60
C LEU A 784 10.76 -31.00 -11.59
N ASN A 785 11.04 -30.93 -12.91
CA ASN A 785 10.03 -31.12 -13.94
C ASN A 785 9.40 -32.53 -13.85
N TRP A 786 10.23 -33.58 -13.76
CA TRP A 786 9.73 -34.95 -13.56
C TRP A 786 8.85 -35.07 -12.31
N ALA A 787 9.29 -34.49 -11.19
CA ALA A 787 8.53 -34.50 -9.94
C ALA A 787 7.19 -33.76 -10.08
N CYS A 788 7.14 -32.63 -10.78
CA CYS A 788 5.90 -31.91 -11.06
C CYS A 788 4.93 -32.74 -11.92
N ILE A 789 5.43 -33.42 -12.95
CA ILE A 789 4.63 -34.32 -13.79
C ILE A 789 4.10 -35.49 -12.96
N PHE A 790 4.96 -36.13 -12.17
CA PHE A 790 4.59 -37.20 -11.25
C PHE A 790 3.49 -36.77 -10.30
N LEU A 791 3.68 -35.64 -9.61
CA LEU A 791 2.70 -35.08 -8.67
C LEU A 791 1.38 -34.73 -9.38
N GLY A 792 1.41 -34.17 -10.59
CA GLY A 792 0.19 -33.87 -11.35
C GLY A 792 -0.62 -35.14 -11.67
N PHE A 793 0.02 -36.20 -12.14
CA PHE A 793 -0.66 -37.48 -12.41
C PHE A 793 -1.17 -38.17 -11.14
N HIS A 794 -0.42 -38.11 -10.03
CA HIS A 794 -0.73 -38.84 -8.79
C HIS A 794 -1.46 -37.99 -7.74
N SER A 795 -1.89 -36.77 -8.09
CA SER A 795 -2.80 -35.96 -7.26
C SER A 795 -4.02 -35.56 -8.07
N PHE A 796 -3.88 -34.66 -9.05
CA PHE A 796 -4.99 -34.22 -9.89
C PHE A 796 -5.58 -35.35 -10.73
N GLY A 797 -4.77 -36.30 -11.19
CA GLY A 797 -5.27 -37.50 -11.87
C GLY A 797 -6.21 -38.36 -11.01
N LEU A 798 -6.03 -38.39 -9.69
CA LEU A 798 -6.90 -39.13 -8.76
C LEU A 798 -8.29 -38.48 -8.63
N TYR A 799 -8.35 -37.15 -8.72
CA TYR A 799 -9.61 -36.42 -8.78
C TYR A 799 -10.41 -36.77 -10.04
N ILE A 800 -9.76 -36.79 -11.22
CA ILE A 800 -10.38 -37.21 -12.48
C ILE A 800 -10.85 -38.68 -12.42
N HIS A 801 -10.03 -39.56 -11.84
CA HIS A 801 -10.42 -40.96 -11.60
C HIS A 801 -11.70 -41.04 -10.76
N ASN A 802 -11.77 -40.31 -9.65
CA ASN A 802 -12.93 -40.29 -8.77
C ASN A 802 -14.18 -39.71 -9.45
N ASP A 803 -14.07 -38.62 -10.20
CA ASP A 803 -15.18 -38.09 -11.01
C ASP A 803 -15.69 -39.13 -12.01
N THR A 804 -14.77 -39.82 -12.69
CA THR A 804 -15.11 -40.85 -13.69
C THR A 804 -15.79 -42.05 -13.03
N MET A 805 -15.26 -42.57 -11.91
CA MET A 805 -15.86 -43.70 -11.20
C MET A 805 -17.23 -43.35 -10.62
N SER A 806 -17.38 -42.13 -10.08
CA SER A 806 -18.67 -41.63 -9.61
C SER A 806 -19.69 -41.55 -10.76
N ALA A 807 -19.30 -40.97 -11.90
CA ALA A 807 -20.15 -40.85 -13.09
C ALA A 807 -20.54 -42.21 -13.70
N LEU A 808 -19.66 -43.20 -13.63
CA LEU A 808 -19.94 -44.58 -14.06
C LEU A 808 -20.80 -45.37 -13.06
N GLY A 809 -21.22 -44.76 -11.95
CA GLY A 809 -22.02 -45.43 -10.91
C GLY A 809 -21.23 -46.48 -10.12
N ARG A 810 -19.91 -46.31 -9.99
CA ARG A 810 -18.99 -47.23 -9.31
C ARG A 810 -18.34 -46.60 -8.07
N PRO A 811 -19.12 -46.21 -7.04
CA PRO A 811 -18.58 -45.55 -5.85
C PRO A 811 -17.62 -46.44 -5.04
N GLN A 812 -17.73 -47.77 -5.13
CA GLN A 812 -16.83 -48.71 -4.48
C GLN A 812 -15.39 -48.71 -5.05
N ASP A 813 -15.19 -48.14 -6.25
CA ASP A 813 -13.88 -48.05 -6.92
C ASP A 813 -13.26 -46.65 -6.79
N MET A 814 -13.87 -45.77 -6.00
CA MET A 814 -13.36 -44.43 -5.70
C MET A 814 -12.31 -44.48 -4.58
N PHE A 815 -11.35 -43.56 -4.64
CA PHE A 815 -10.49 -43.26 -3.51
C PHE A 815 -11.26 -42.40 -2.52
N SER A 816 -11.69 -43.00 -1.41
CA SER A 816 -12.49 -42.39 -0.35
C SER A 816 -12.27 -43.11 0.97
N ASP A 817 -12.72 -42.52 2.08
CA ASP A 817 -12.63 -43.16 3.40
C ASP A 817 -13.52 -44.41 3.54
N THR A 818 -14.53 -44.58 2.68
CA THR A 818 -15.50 -45.68 2.74
C THR A 818 -15.26 -46.79 1.71
N ALA A 819 -14.40 -46.55 0.72
CA ALA A 819 -14.05 -47.50 -0.32
C ALA A 819 -12.53 -47.79 -0.29
N ILE A 820 -11.75 -47.20 -1.21
CA ILE A 820 -10.30 -47.38 -1.25
C ILE A 820 -9.62 -46.23 -0.50
N GLN A 821 -9.15 -46.51 0.72
CA GLN A 821 -8.59 -45.49 1.60
C GLN A 821 -7.14 -45.13 1.24
N LEU A 822 -6.84 -43.83 1.17
CA LEU A 822 -5.48 -43.31 1.06
C LEU A 822 -5.19 -42.41 2.27
N GLN A 823 -4.91 -43.02 3.43
CA GLN A 823 -4.78 -42.29 4.69
C GLN A 823 -3.41 -41.58 4.83
N PRO A 824 -3.38 -40.33 5.33
CA PRO A 824 -2.14 -39.59 5.60
C PRO A 824 -1.51 -40.02 6.94
N ILE A 825 -1.07 -41.27 7.04
CA ILE A 825 -0.60 -41.89 8.30
C ILE A 825 0.52 -41.13 9.01
N PHE A 826 1.41 -40.46 8.26
CA PHE A 826 2.49 -39.67 8.85
C PHE A 826 1.96 -38.44 9.56
N ALA A 827 0.97 -37.75 8.98
CA ALA A 827 0.35 -36.58 9.62
C ALA A 827 -0.44 -37.00 10.87
N GLN A 828 -1.19 -38.10 10.79
CA GLN A 828 -1.91 -38.68 11.94
C GLN A 828 -0.94 -39.09 13.07
N TRP A 829 0.22 -39.67 12.72
CA TRP A 829 1.27 -39.99 13.71
C TRP A 829 1.84 -38.73 14.39
N VAL A 830 2.05 -37.65 13.64
CA VAL A 830 2.45 -36.35 14.22
C VAL A 830 1.35 -35.79 15.13
N GLN A 831 0.08 -35.83 14.70
CA GLN A 831 -1.07 -35.43 15.53
C GLN A 831 -1.07 -36.19 16.86
N ASN A 832 -0.94 -37.53 16.82
CA ASN A 832 -0.89 -38.36 18.02
C ASN A 832 0.31 -38.03 18.93
N THR A 833 1.48 -37.75 18.36
CA THR A 833 2.67 -37.37 19.13
C THR A 833 2.46 -36.04 19.87
N HIS A 834 1.81 -35.07 19.24
CA HIS A 834 1.51 -33.77 19.85
C HIS A 834 0.36 -33.86 20.87
N ALA A 835 -0.67 -34.67 20.58
CA ALA A 835 -1.79 -34.91 21.51
C ALA A 835 -1.32 -35.59 22.81
N LEU A 836 -0.36 -36.52 22.71
CA LEU A 836 0.22 -37.24 23.85
C LEU A 836 1.43 -36.53 24.49
N ALA A 837 1.81 -35.34 24.00
CA ALA A 837 2.98 -34.64 24.52
C ALA A 837 2.86 -34.23 26.01
N PRO A 838 1.72 -33.69 26.49
CA PRO A 838 1.56 -33.31 27.90
C PRO A 838 1.78 -34.49 28.84
N GLY A 839 2.60 -34.30 29.88
CA GLY A 839 2.91 -35.35 30.85
C GLY A 839 3.89 -36.43 30.39
N ILE A 840 4.25 -36.49 29.09
CA ILE A 840 5.23 -37.45 28.55
C ILE A 840 6.48 -36.72 28.04
N THR A 841 6.40 -36.12 26.86
CA THR A 841 7.52 -35.40 26.23
C THR A 841 7.56 -33.92 26.65
N ALA A 842 6.46 -33.40 27.18
CA ALA A 842 6.35 -32.09 27.81
C ALA A 842 5.73 -32.21 29.23
N PRO A 843 6.48 -32.69 30.25
CA PRO A 843 5.94 -32.93 31.59
C PRO A 843 5.43 -31.68 32.32
N GLY A 844 5.91 -30.49 31.94
CA GLY A 844 5.49 -29.22 32.52
C GLY A 844 4.26 -28.58 31.86
N ALA A 845 3.79 -29.11 30.72
CA ALA A 845 2.60 -28.63 30.03
C ALA A 845 1.34 -29.33 30.55
N THR A 846 0.23 -28.59 30.67
CA THR A 846 -1.05 -29.15 31.13
C THR A 846 -1.96 -29.60 29.99
N ALA A 847 -1.83 -28.99 28.81
CA ALA A 847 -2.55 -29.35 27.59
C ALA A 847 -1.62 -29.34 26.38
N SER A 848 -2.09 -29.94 25.26
CA SER A 848 -1.33 -29.98 24.01
C SER A 848 -1.19 -28.58 23.40
N THR A 849 -0.25 -28.41 22.47
CA THR A 849 0.04 -27.11 21.84
C THR A 849 -1.18 -26.52 21.12
N SER A 850 -2.09 -27.37 20.62
CA SER A 850 -3.36 -26.97 20.02
C SER A 850 -4.39 -28.09 20.17
N LEU A 851 -5.68 -27.73 20.27
CA LEU A 851 -6.78 -28.70 20.30
C LEU A 851 -6.97 -29.42 18.95
N THR A 852 -6.40 -28.90 17.86
CA THR A 852 -6.51 -29.52 16.52
C THR A 852 -5.85 -30.89 16.45
N TRP A 853 -4.88 -31.19 17.31
CA TRP A 853 -4.16 -32.47 17.33
C TRP A 853 -5.00 -33.63 17.87
N GLY A 854 -6.08 -33.35 18.61
CA GLY A 854 -6.83 -34.33 19.39
C GLY A 854 -6.38 -34.44 20.85
N GLY A 855 -7.13 -35.18 21.67
CA GLY A 855 -6.80 -35.47 23.08
C GLY A 855 -7.21 -34.40 24.11
N GLY A 856 -7.71 -33.24 23.68
CA GLY A 856 -8.28 -32.20 24.54
C GLY A 856 -9.81 -32.13 24.45
N GLU A 857 -10.45 -31.53 25.46
CA GLU A 857 -11.90 -31.27 25.45
C GLU A 857 -12.27 -30.19 24.42
N LEU A 858 -13.44 -30.33 23.79
CA LEU A 858 -14.02 -29.32 22.90
C LEU A 858 -14.15 -27.98 23.64
N VAL A 859 -13.63 -26.90 23.04
CA VAL A 859 -13.84 -25.54 23.55
C VAL A 859 -14.92 -24.86 22.74
N ALA A 860 -15.97 -24.41 23.42
CA ALA A 860 -17.07 -23.65 22.84
C ALA A 860 -17.33 -22.40 23.67
N VAL A 861 -17.61 -21.28 23.00
CA VAL A 861 -17.87 -19.97 23.61
C VAL A 861 -19.12 -19.39 22.95
N GLY A 862 -20.10 -18.95 23.75
CA GLY A 862 -21.35 -18.37 23.23
C GLY A 862 -22.13 -19.30 22.29
N GLY A 863 -22.13 -20.60 22.57
CA GLY A 863 -22.81 -21.62 21.72
C GLY A 863 -22.09 -21.93 20.39
N LYS A 864 -20.97 -21.28 20.10
CA LYS A 864 -20.13 -21.54 18.92
C LYS A 864 -18.90 -22.35 19.30
N VAL A 865 -18.47 -23.24 18.41
CA VAL A 865 -17.22 -23.99 18.57
C VAL A 865 -16.03 -23.07 18.33
N ALA A 866 -15.16 -22.90 19.33
CA ALA A 866 -13.91 -22.17 19.16
C ALA A 866 -12.89 -23.00 18.38
N LEU A 867 -12.66 -24.25 18.82
CA LEU A 867 -11.74 -25.17 18.15
C LEU A 867 -12.08 -26.63 18.47
N LEU A 868 -11.89 -27.50 17.48
CA LEU A 868 -12.06 -28.96 17.57
C LEU A 868 -10.84 -29.68 16.98
N PRO A 869 -10.62 -30.97 17.33
CA PRO A 869 -9.70 -31.83 16.61
C PRO A 869 -10.02 -31.81 15.11
N ILE A 870 -8.99 -31.65 14.27
CA ILE A 870 -9.17 -31.63 12.82
C ILE A 870 -8.81 -33.02 12.28
N PRO A 871 -9.80 -33.83 11.88
CA PRO A 871 -9.53 -35.16 11.35
C PRO A 871 -8.81 -35.05 9.99
N LEU A 872 -7.86 -35.94 9.72
CA LEU A 872 -7.14 -36.01 8.45
C LEU A 872 -7.44 -37.35 7.77
N GLY A 873 -8.27 -37.34 6.74
CA GLY A 873 -8.69 -38.53 5.98
C GLY A 873 -8.12 -38.58 4.55
N THR A 874 -8.75 -39.39 3.70
CA THR A 874 -8.37 -39.54 2.28
C THR A 874 -8.52 -38.22 1.52
N ALA A 875 -9.57 -37.45 1.81
CA ALA A 875 -9.78 -36.12 1.25
C ALA A 875 -8.60 -35.17 1.53
N ASP A 876 -8.14 -35.13 2.78
CA ASP A 876 -6.99 -34.32 3.20
C ASP A 876 -5.71 -34.80 2.50
N PHE A 877 -5.51 -36.12 2.36
CA PHE A 877 -4.37 -36.66 1.61
C PHE A 877 -4.35 -36.16 0.16
N LEU A 878 -5.48 -36.22 -0.54
CA LEU A 878 -5.56 -35.78 -1.94
C LEU A 878 -5.24 -34.28 -2.10
N VAL A 879 -5.87 -33.42 -1.30
CA VAL A 879 -5.71 -31.96 -1.43
C VAL A 879 -4.31 -31.49 -1.02
N HIS A 880 -3.67 -32.13 -0.01
CA HIS A 880 -2.28 -31.79 0.35
C HIS A 880 -1.29 -32.16 -0.76
N HIS A 881 -1.55 -33.22 -1.54
CA HIS A 881 -0.73 -33.52 -2.73
C HIS A 881 -0.99 -32.53 -3.88
N ILE A 882 -2.18 -31.96 -3.98
CA ILE A 882 -2.43 -30.81 -4.89
C ILE A 882 -1.63 -29.59 -4.45
N HIS A 883 -1.58 -29.27 -3.14
CA HIS A 883 -0.74 -28.18 -2.64
C HIS A 883 0.73 -28.43 -2.97
N ALA A 884 1.23 -29.65 -2.73
CA ALA A 884 2.59 -30.01 -3.08
C ALA A 884 2.84 -29.83 -4.58
N PHE A 885 1.95 -30.32 -5.44
CA PHE A 885 2.02 -30.15 -6.88
C PHE A 885 2.13 -28.68 -7.30
N THR A 886 1.19 -27.84 -6.87
CA THR A 886 1.13 -26.43 -7.30
C THR A 886 2.31 -25.61 -6.77
N ILE A 887 2.77 -25.87 -5.54
CA ILE A 887 3.98 -25.26 -4.97
C ILE A 887 5.23 -25.69 -5.76
N HIS A 888 5.39 -26.98 -6.08
CA HIS A 888 6.55 -27.47 -6.83
C HIS A 888 6.60 -26.89 -8.24
N VAL A 889 5.46 -26.73 -8.92
CA VAL A 889 5.41 -26.06 -10.23
C VAL A 889 5.76 -24.57 -10.11
N THR A 890 5.27 -23.89 -9.07
CA THR A 890 5.65 -22.49 -8.81
C THR A 890 7.16 -22.38 -8.61
N VAL A 891 7.76 -23.24 -7.78
CA VAL A 891 9.22 -23.31 -7.56
C VAL A 891 9.96 -23.65 -8.85
N LEU A 892 9.47 -24.58 -9.67
CA LEU A 892 10.06 -24.94 -10.96
C LEU A 892 10.21 -23.72 -11.86
N ILE A 893 9.14 -22.93 -12.01
CA ILE A 893 9.12 -21.74 -12.86
C ILE A 893 10.08 -20.69 -12.32
N LEU A 894 9.98 -20.36 -11.03
CA LEU A 894 10.79 -19.34 -10.39
C LEU A 894 12.28 -19.70 -10.39
N LEU A 895 12.62 -20.92 -9.97
CA LEU A 895 14.01 -21.39 -9.91
C LEU A 895 14.64 -21.49 -11.30
N LYS A 896 13.87 -21.94 -12.31
CA LYS A 896 14.33 -21.92 -13.71
C LYS A 896 14.60 -20.49 -14.18
N GLY A 897 13.75 -19.52 -13.82
CA GLY A 897 13.96 -18.11 -14.11
C GLY A 897 15.29 -17.59 -13.56
N VAL A 898 15.61 -17.93 -12.31
CA VAL A 898 16.86 -17.54 -11.64
C VAL A 898 18.09 -18.23 -12.27
N LEU A 899 18.09 -19.56 -12.37
CA LEU A 899 19.27 -20.33 -12.79
C LEU A 899 19.64 -20.12 -14.27
N PHE A 900 18.66 -19.76 -15.10
CA PHE A 900 18.84 -19.51 -16.53
C PHE A 900 18.78 -18.01 -16.87
N ALA A 901 18.90 -17.12 -15.88
CA ALA A 901 18.86 -15.67 -16.12
C ALA A 901 20.05 -15.19 -16.96
N ARG A 902 21.26 -15.68 -16.66
CA ARG A 902 22.50 -15.22 -17.32
C ARG A 902 22.80 -15.90 -18.65
N SER A 903 22.50 -17.19 -18.76
CA SER A 903 22.79 -17.98 -19.94
C SER A 903 21.87 -19.20 -20.00
N SER A 904 21.64 -19.70 -21.20
CA SER A 904 20.91 -20.94 -21.47
C SER A 904 21.55 -21.67 -22.64
N ARG A 905 21.12 -22.90 -22.91
CA ARG A 905 21.56 -23.64 -24.12
C ARG A 905 21.12 -22.96 -25.42
N LEU A 906 20.02 -22.20 -25.39
CA LEU A 906 19.43 -21.54 -26.56
C LEU A 906 20.05 -20.15 -26.81
N ILE A 907 20.23 -19.38 -25.72
CA ILE A 907 20.75 -18.01 -25.73
C ILE A 907 21.90 -17.96 -24.72
N PRO A 908 23.17 -18.07 -25.18
CA PRO A 908 24.35 -18.09 -24.31
C PRO A 908 24.65 -16.74 -23.63
N ASP A 909 24.34 -15.64 -24.30
CA ASP A 909 24.66 -14.25 -23.95
C ASP A 909 23.48 -13.48 -23.32
N LYS A 910 22.51 -14.23 -22.77
CA LYS A 910 21.27 -13.70 -22.21
C LYS A 910 21.45 -12.62 -21.13
N ALA A 911 22.56 -12.65 -20.38
CA ALA A 911 22.88 -11.63 -19.39
C ALA A 911 22.95 -10.21 -20.00
N ASN A 912 23.37 -10.09 -21.26
CA ASN A 912 23.51 -8.80 -21.96
C ASN A 912 22.15 -8.21 -22.35
N LEU A 913 21.11 -9.04 -22.50
CA LEU A 913 19.74 -8.60 -22.76
C LEU A 913 19.05 -8.04 -21.50
N GLY A 914 19.67 -8.23 -20.32
CA GLY A 914 19.16 -7.76 -19.05
C GLY A 914 18.11 -8.67 -18.41
N PHE A 915 17.47 -8.18 -17.36
CA PHE A 915 16.48 -8.95 -16.58
C PHE A 915 15.09 -8.96 -17.24
N ARG A 916 14.68 -7.83 -17.83
CA ARG A 916 13.34 -7.59 -18.39
C ARG A 916 13.44 -7.25 -19.86
N PHE A 917 13.15 -8.25 -20.70
CA PHE A 917 13.07 -8.12 -22.15
C PHE A 917 12.06 -9.17 -22.67
N PRO A 918 11.30 -8.89 -23.76
CA PRO A 918 10.20 -9.76 -24.16
C PRO A 918 10.65 -11.05 -24.88
N CYS A 919 11.69 -10.97 -25.72
CA CYS A 919 12.24 -12.07 -26.50
C CYS A 919 13.61 -11.73 -27.09
N ASP A 920 14.30 -12.72 -27.67
CA ASP A 920 15.49 -12.61 -28.54
C ASP A 920 15.09 -12.86 -30.02
N GLY A 921 13.98 -12.24 -30.45
CA GLY A 921 13.42 -12.35 -31.79
C GLY A 921 12.71 -13.68 -32.13
N PRO A 922 12.13 -13.80 -33.34
CA PRO A 922 11.39 -14.99 -33.78
C PRO A 922 12.30 -16.13 -34.25
N GLY A 923 13.62 -15.95 -34.24
CA GLY A 923 14.59 -16.97 -34.64
C GLY A 923 14.54 -18.23 -33.76
N ARG A 924 15.20 -19.31 -34.20
CA ARG A 924 15.30 -20.59 -33.47
C ARG A 924 13.96 -21.24 -33.10
N GLY A 925 12.89 -20.93 -33.85
CA GLY A 925 11.52 -21.44 -33.60
C GLY A 925 10.67 -20.57 -32.67
N GLY A 926 11.18 -19.42 -32.23
CA GLY A 926 10.52 -18.48 -31.32
C GLY A 926 11.15 -18.46 -29.93
N THR A 927 11.49 -17.26 -29.44
CA THR A 927 12.16 -17.06 -28.13
C THR A 927 11.31 -16.22 -27.16
N CYS A 928 9.99 -16.27 -27.31
CA CYS A 928 9.08 -15.55 -26.42
C CYS A 928 9.23 -15.99 -24.96
N GLN A 929 9.09 -15.04 -24.03
CA GLN A 929 9.04 -15.29 -22.59
C GLN A 929 10.28 -16.00 -22.02
N VAL A 930 11.44 -15.78 -22.64
CA VAL A 930 12.69 -16.37 -22.16
C VAL A 930 13.26 -15.60 -20.98
N SER A 931 12.95 -14.32 -20.77
CA SER A 931 13.56 -13.51 -19.71
C SER A 931 13.19 -13.99 -18.31
N ALA A 932 13.99 -13.63 -17.31
CA ALA A 932 13.67 -13.99 -15.92
C ALA A 932 12.44 -13.22 -15.42
N TRP A 933 12.18 -12.01 -15.94
CA TRP A 933 10.95 -11.27 -15.68
C TRP A 933 9.70 -12.06 -16.13
N ASP A 934 9.75 -12.70 -17.30
CA ASP A 934 8.64 -13.52 -17.78
C ASP A 934 8.42 -14.77 -16.91
N HIS A 935 9.48 -15.31 -16.30
CA HIS A 935 9.33 -16.41 -15.33
C HIS A 935 8.67 -15.92 -14.03
N VAL A 936 8.91 -14.68 -13.60
CA VAL A 936 8.16 -14.07 -12.49
C VAL A 936 6.69 -13.88 -12.86
N PHE A 937 6.41 -13.39 -14.07
CA PHE A 937 5.05 -13.27 -14.59
C PHE A 937 4.31 -14.62 -14.56
N LEU A 938 4.90 -15.69 -15.10
CA LEU A 938 4.32 -17.02 -15.04
C LEU A 938 4.20 -17.56 -13.60
N GLY A 939 5.19 -17.24 -12.76
CA GLY A 939 5.21 -17.60 -11.34
C GLY A 939 4.06 -16.97 -10.55
N LEU A 940 3.61 -15.76 -10.90
CA LEU A 940 2.46 -15.12 -10.26
C LEU A 940 1.16 -15.90 -10.51
N PHE A 941 0.92 -16.40 -11.72
CA PHE A 941 -0.27 -17.23 -12.00
C PHE A 941 -0.24 -18.56 -11.24
N TRP A 942 0.93 -19.18 -11.12
CA TRP A 942 1.06 -20.44 -10.39
C TRP A 942 1.00 -20.26 -8.88
N MET A 943 1.53 -19.16 -8.36
CA MET A 943 1.32 -18.74 -6.97
C MET A 943 -0.17 -18.49 -6.71
N TYR A 944 -0.86 -17.78 -7.61
CA TYR A 944 -2.30 -17.58 -7.54
C TYR A 944 -3.07 -18.89 -7.47
N ASN A 945 -2.72 -19.85 -8.34
CA ASN A 945 -3.33 -21.17 -8.34
C ASN A 945 -3.05 -21.93 -7.02
N ALA A 946 -1.79 -21.93 -6.56
CA ALA A 946 -1.39 -22.61 -5.33
C ALA A 946 -2.11 -22.06 -4.09
N ILE A 947 -2.10 -20.74 -3.91
CA ILE A 947 -2.71 -20.09 -2.75
C ILE A 947 -4.23 -20.23 -2.80
N SER A 948 -4.87 -20.08 -3.97
CA SER A 948 -6.32 -20.26 -4.13
C SER A 948 -6.79 -21.63 -3.67
N VAL A 949 -6.09 -22.70 -4.06
CA VAL A 949 -6.45 -24.06 -3.60
C VAL A 949 -6.27 -24.20 -2.09
N VAL A 950 -5.20 -23.66 -1.52
CA VAL A 950 -4.95 -23.72 -0.06
C VAL A 950 -6.05 -23.00 0.72
N ILE A 951 -6.47 -21.81 0.29
CA ILE A 951 -7.53 -21.06 0.99
C ILE A 951 -8.91 -21.67 0.78
N PHE A 952 -9.19 -22.30 -0.36
CA PHE A 952 -10.42 -23.08 -0.57
C PHE A 952 -10.46 -24.32 0.31
N HIS A 953 -9.34 -25.04 0.40
CA HIS A 953 -9.19 -26.15 1.34
C HIS A 953 -9.45 -25.70 2.77
N PHE A 954 -8.77 -24.64 3.21
CA PHE A 954 -8.96 -24.09 4.55
C PHE A 954 -10.43 -23.72 4.81
N SER A 955 -11.03 -22.90 3.94
CA SER A 955 -12.41 -22.45 4.08
C SER A 955 -13.39 -23.63 4.17
N TRP A 956 -13.27 -24.60 3.26
CA TRP A 956 -14.20 -25.73 3.24
C TRP A 956 -13.98 -26.65 4.44
N LYS A 957 -12.72 -26.98 4.77
CA LYS A 957 -12.38 -27.84 5.90
C LYS A 957 -12.88 -27.26 7.22
N MET A 958 -12.66 -25.97 7.44
CA MET A 958 -13.10 -25.30 8.65
C MET A 958 -14.62 -25.27 8.76
N GLN A 959 -15.35 -24.94 7.70
CA GLN A 959 -16.82 -24.90 7.74
C GLN A 959 -17.48 -26.30 7.85
N SER A 960 -16.81 -27.34 7.33
CA SER A 960 -17.37 -28.68 7.27
C SER A 960 -17.10 -29.51 8.53
N ASP A 961 -15.87 -29.43 9.05
CA ASP A 961 -15.39 -30.36 10.07
C ASP A 961 -15.02 -29.68 11.41
N VAL A 962 -15.04 -28.34 11.48
CA VAL A 962 -14.59 -27.61 12.69
C VAL A 962 -15.65 -26.64 13.19
N TRP A 963 -15.96 -25.60 12.42
CA TRP A 963 -16.87 -24.54 12.80
C TRP A 963 -18.32 -25.01 12.77
N GLY A 964 -19.06 -24.58 13.78
CA GLY A 964 -20.44 -24.98 13.99
C GLY A 964 -21.01 -24.39 15.27
N THR A 965 -22.22 -24.85 15.60
CA THR A 965 -22.88 -24.55 16.88
C THR A 965 -22.95 -25.82 17.73
N ILE A 966 -22.90 -25.66 19.04
CA ILE A 966 -23.07 -26.75 20.00
C ILE A 966 -24.46 -26.65 20.63
N SER A 967 -25.17 -27.78 20.67
CA SER A 967 -26.44 -27.91 21.38
C SER A 967 -26.24 -28.15 22.88
N ASP A 968 -27.29 -27.96 23.68
CA ASP A 968 -27.29 -28.26 25.13
C ASP A 968 -26.94 -29.73 25.45
N GLN A 969 -27.10 -30.64 24.49
CA GLN A 969 -26.74 -32.06 24.60
C GLN A 969 -25.27 -32.35 24.24
N GLY A 970 -24.47 -31.32 23.93
CA GLY A 970 -23.06 -31.45 23.56
C GLY A 970 -22.82 -31.90 22.11
N VAL A 971 -23.87 -31.95 21.28
CA VAL A 971 -23.76 -32.33 19.86
C VAL A 971 -23.42 -31.10 19.02
N VAL A 972 -22.35 -31.20 18.23
CA VAL A 972 -21.90 -30.16 17.30
C VAL A 972 -22.65 -30.28 15.96
N THR A 973 -23.20 -29.16 15.49
CA THR A 973 -23.76 -29.02 14.14
C THR A 973 -22.86 -28.12 13.32
N HIS A 974 -22.08 -28.73 12.42
CA HIS A 974 -21.17 -28.00 11.52
C HIS A 974 -21.93 -27.19 10.47
N ILE A 975 -21.32 -26.10 9.99
CA ILE A 975 -21.93 -25.16 9.04
C ILE A 975 -22.41 -25.88 7.77
N THR A 976 -21.61 -26.79 7.22
CA THR A 976 -21.95 -27.54 6.00
C THR A 976 -22.22 -29.03 6.25
N GLY A 977 -22.43 -29.44 7.51
CA GLY A 977 -22.84 -30.79 7.86
C GLY A 977 -21.82 -31.90 7.55
N GLY A 978 -20.51 -31.63 7.64
CA GLY A 978 -19.47 -32.66 7.46
C GLY A 978 -19.35 -33.20 6.04
N ASN A 979 -19.73 -32.40 5.03
CA ASN A 979 -19.70 -32.79 3.62
C ASN A 979 -18.29 -32.90 3.00
N PHE A 980 -17.21 -32.48 3.67
CA PHE A 980 -15.87 -32.42 3.11
C PHE A 980 -15.33 -33.80 2.74
N ALA A 981 -15.40 -34.77 3.65
CA ALA A 981 -14.83 -36.11 3.45
C ALA A 981 -15.44 -36.87 2.24
N GLN A 982 -16.71 -36.60 1.92
CA GLN A 982 -17.42 -37.28 0.83
C GLN A 982 -17.35 -36.54 -0.50
N SER A 983 -17.34 -35.20 -0.47
CA SER A 983 -17.44 -34.40 -1.70
C SER A 983 -16.09 -33.92 -2.22
N SER A 984 -15.14 -33.56 -1.34
CA SER A 984 -13.86 -32.94 -1.72
C SER A 984 -12.85 -33.89 -2.37
N ILE A 985 -13.24 -35.14 -2.62
CA ILE A 985 -12.49 -36.16 -3.34
C ILE A 985 -12.75 -36.15 -4.86
N THR A 986 -13.63 -35.27 -5.34
CA THR A 986 -14.00 -35.10 -6.77
C THR A 986 -13.97 -33.62 -7.17
N ILE A 987 -13.62 -33.29 -8.43
CA ILE A 987 -13.66 -31.90 -8.92
C ILE A 987 -15.11 -31.41 -8.92
N ASN A 988 -16.05 -32.28 -9.29
CA ASN A 988 -17.47 -31.93 -9.25
C ASN A 988 -17.95 -31.59 -7.83
N GLY A 989 -17.43 -32.25 -6.78
CA GLY A 989 -17.75 -31.90 -5.40
C GLY A 989 -17.25 -30.51 -5.00
N TRP A 990 -16.03 -30.12 -5.39
CA TRP A 990 -15.53 -28.74 -5.21
C TRP A 990 -16.41 -27.71 -5.92
N LEU A 991 -16.90 -28.03 -7.12
CA LEU A 991 -17.81 -27.15 -7.85
C LEU A 991 -19.20 -27.08 -7.20
N ARG A 992 -19.81 -28.21 -6.88
CA ARG A 992 -21.21 -28.32 -6.47
C ARG A 992 -21.42 -27.93 -5.00
N ASP A 993 -20.66 -28.54 -4.10
CA ASP A 993 -20.94 -28.48 -2.66
C ASP A 993 -20.13 -27.41 -1.93
N PHE A 994 -19.10 -26.86 -2.59
CA PHE A 994 -18.32 -25.73 -2.10
C PHE A 994 -18.60 -24.47 -2.92
N LEU A 995 -18.14 -24.38 -4.17
CA LEU A 995 -18.23 -23.14 -4.96
C LEU A 995 -19.68 -22.72 -5.23
N TRP A 996 -20.52 -23.61 -5.76
CA TRP A 996 -21.90 -23.29 -6.09
C TRP A 996 -22.76 -23.06 -4.84
N ALA A 997 -22.68 -23.96 -3.86
CA ALA A 997 -23.45 -23.85 -2.63
C ALA A 997 -23.12 -22.59 -1.81
N GLN A 998 -21.83 -22.28 -1.62
CA GLN A 998 -21.39 -21.14 -0.82
C GLN A 998 -21.38 -19.80 -1.58
N ALA A 999 -21.52 -19.81 -2.92
CA ALA A 999 -21.76 -18.59 -3.68
C ALA A 999 -23.20 -18.06 -3.53
N SER A 1000 -24.13 -18.86 -2.98
CA SER A 1000 -25.53 -18.47 -2.81
C SER A 1000 -25.68 -17.21 -1.95
N GLN A 1001 -24.90 -17.08 -0.88
CA GLN A 1001 -24.91 -15.89 -0.01
C GLN A 1001 -24.51 -14.63 -0.77
N PHE A 1002 -23.51 -14.70 -1.65
CA PHE A 1002 -23.07 -13.58 -2.49
C PHE A 1002 -24.11 -13.18 -3.54
N ASN A 1003 -24.75 -14.16 -4.17
CA ASN A 1003 -25.78 -13.88 -5.18
C ASN A 1003 -27.07 -13.34 -4.57
N VAL A 1004 -27.41 -13.73 -3.33
CA VAL A 1004 -28.63 -13.32 -2.62
C VAL A 1004 -28.41 -12.06 -1.77
N SER A 1005 -27.16 -11.65 -1.49
CA SER A 1005 -26.86 -10.44 -0.71
C SER A 1005 -27.33 -9.14 -1.37
N ILE A 1006 -27.65 -9.15 -2.67
CA ILE A 1006 -28.32 -8.03 -3.37
C ILE A 1006 -29.78 -7.85 -2.89
N GLN A 1007 -30.42 -8.91 -2.36
CA GLN A 1007 -31.82 -8.90 -1.89
C GLN A 1007 -32.01 -8.72 -0.39
N TRP A 1008 -31.02 -9.06 0.44
CA TRP A 1008 -31.06 -8.85 1.90
C TRP A 1008 -31.46 -7.41 2.32
N PRO A 1009 -31.02 -6.37 1.60
CA PRO A 1009 -31.45 -5.00 1.88
C PRO A 1009 -32.88 -4.67 1.37
N TRP A 1010 -33.33 -5.30 0.28
CA TRP A 1010 -34.66 -5.05 -0.31
C TRP A 1010 -35.82 -5.73 0.45
N LEU A 1011 -35.57 -6.84 1.13
CA LEU A 1011 -36.56 -7.56 1.92
C LEU A 1011 -36.87 -6.87 3.26
N LEU A 1012 -35.87 -6.27 3.92
CA LEU A 1012 -36.05 -5.49 5.16
C LEU A 1012 -36.86 -4.20 4.92
N ALA A 1013 -36.74 -3.59 3.73
CA ALA A 1013 -37.53 -2.42 3.36
C ALA A 1013 -39.03 -2.71 3.10
N ARG A 1014 -39.45 -3.98 3.04
CA ARG A 1014 -40.88 -4.36 2.98
C ARG A 1014 -41.49 -4.73 4.34
N THR A 1015 -40.67 -4.84 5.39
CA THR A 1015 -41.12 -5.23 6.74
C THR A 1015 -41.04 -4.12 7.77
N HIS A 1016 -40.77 -2.88 7.35
CA HIS A 1016 -40.89 -1.68 8.18
C HIS A 1016 -41.85 -0.66 7.55
#